data_AF-A0A1Y6BZI7-F1
#
_entry.id   AF-A0A1Y6BZI7-F1
#
_cell.length_a   1.000
_cell.length_b   1.000
_cell.length_c   1.000
_cell.angle_alpha   90.00
_cell.angle_beta   90.00
_cell.angle_gamma   90.00
#
_symmetry.space_group_name_H-M   'P 1'
#
loop_
_entity.id
_entity.type
_entity.pdbx_description
1 polymer ?
#
loop_
_entity_poly.entity_id
_entity_poly.type
_entity_poly.pdbx_seq_one_letter_code
_entity_poly.pdbx_strand_id
1 'polypeptide(L)'
;MGAAAQQNDRQIFEAIAQKISKITGVQLGEKQYSLVLSRLSKHLRNMGGLTPAQYWEYLQGNEEDEVPVLISLLTTHHTFFFREQVHFDYLEEALPKLIENVISQGRDTLYFWCAACSKGQEGYTLAMFLDYHLKQLRCTLKYKILFSDVDQASVNWAENGVYSNDELGRVPITYRSNHWIRGKGQISDFSKVRSQLKESCNFRTINLLELKNERFPNKFDVVFCRNVFIYFTVKEIESISRNILNSMEEHGLFIIGVSESLLGAKLTVEHLGKSVYQKSDEEKVVNIRTDTSKLKPGTSSIPRTPPNLTQTSRSERLSSVPPQPRNLAESVTHAVSLNRMSPTAEDDLRIITLQSSLKLGSDLRSVINNFPGCKSVGFDVITSADEAIAKIKGKQANLLILEINASRFLRRILAETDVATLIATTDQDESEKINQALDAGARDYIVFRTKVLTEQDREVLASKLHNVGRTVGHDSNSRSRTTSKLDNQFIVGLGASTGGTEAITKVLTKLPHDMPPIVIVQHIPEFYSKQFADRLNKLCEIDVKEAVDGDVLRPGLAIVAPGNFQMKVVKRGGHYKISVFEGEKVNGHRPSVDVLFNSLAEVVPEKLLGVLLTGMGSDGAKGLLQMKKSGAKTFTQDEATSVVYGMPKVAFEIGASDKVLPLERIPDALIKASKKADQS
;
A
#
# COMPACT_ATOMS: atom_id res chain seq x y z
N MET A 1 -31.64 -32.48 -11.04
CA MET A 1 -31.10 -31.88 -12.29
C MET A 1 -30.12 -30.72 -12.05
N GLY A 2 -30.29 -29.87 -11.03
CA GLY A 2 -29.43 -28.67 -10.84
C GLY A 2 -27.96 -28.90 -10.48
N ALA A 3 -27.62 -29.89 -9.64
CA ALA A 3 -26.23 -30.10 -9.20
C ALA A 3 -25.30 -30.66 -10.29
N ALA A 4 -25.81 -31.55 -11.15
CA ALA A 4 -25.04 -32.13 -12.26
C ALA A 4 -24.76 -31.13 -13.38
N ALA A 5 -25.73 -30.23 -13.67
CA ALA A 5 -25.55 -29.15 -14.64
C ALA A 5 -24.51 -28.12 -14.14
N GLN A 6 -24.57 -27.74 -12.86
CA GLN A 6 -23.57 -26.85 -12.25
C GLN A 6 -22.15 -27.44 -12.23
N GLN A 7 -22.03 -28.76 -12.07
CA GLN A 7 -20.74 -29.44 -12.11
C GLN A 7 -20.16 -29.49 -13.54
N ASN A 8 -21.01 -29.65 -14.56
CA ASN A 8 -20.60 -29.59 -15.97
C ASN A 8 -20.16 -28.18 -16.41
N ASP A 9 -20.92 -27.15 -16.00
CA ASP A 9 -20.57 -25.74 -16.27
C ASP A 9 -19.22 -25.36 -15.67
N ARG A 10 -18.94 -25.86 -14.46
CA ARG A 10 -17.65 -25.65 -13.80
C ARG A 10 -16.49 -26.24 -14.58
N GLN A 11 -16.64 -27.48 -15.05
CA GLN A 11 -15.61 -28.16 -15.85
C GLN A 11 -15.30 -27.41 -17.15
N ILE A 12 -16.32 -26.86 -17.80
CA ILE A 12 -16.15 -26.07 -19.04
C ILE A 12 -15.34 -24.79 -18.76
N PHE A 13 -15.70 -24.04 -17.72
CA PHE A 13 -14.95 -22.82 -17.37
C PHE A 13 -13.52 -23.12 -16.92
N GLU A 14 -13.28 -24.22 -16.21
CA GLU A 14 -11.95 -24.70 -15.88
C GLU A 14 -11.16 -25.07 -17.15
N ALA A 15 -11.79 -25.71 -18.15
CA ALA A 15 -11.16 -26.04 -19.42
C ALA A 15 -10.78 -24.78 -20.23
N ILE A 16 -11.65 -23.76 -20.27
CA ILE A 16 -11.35 -22.46 -20.89
C ILE A 16 -10.17 -21.80 -20.17
N ALA A 17 -10.22 -21.75 -18.84
CA ALA A 17 -9.14 -21.18 -18.04
C ALA A 17 -7.81 -21.90 -18.26
N GLN A 18 -7.81 -23.24 -18.36
CA GLN A 18 -6.62 -24.03 -18.68
C GLN A 18 -6.09 -23.73 -20.09
N LYS A 19 -6.98 -23.61 -21.09
CA LYS A 19 -6.59 -23.25 -22.46
C LYS A 19 -5.89 -21.89 -22.48
N ILE A 20 -6.48 -20.87 -21.84
CA ILE A 20 -5.88 -19.53 -21.76
C ILE A 20 -4.61 -19.52 -20.90
N SER A 21 -4.56 -20.28 -19.81
CA SER A 21 -3.34 -20.44 -19.00
C SER A 21 -2.20 -21.03 -19.82
N LYS A 22 -2.49 -22.02 -20.69
CA LYS A 22 -1.49 -22.64 -21.56
C LYS A 22 -0.96 -21.67 -22.61
N ILE A 23 -1.82 -20.79 -23.12
CA ILE A 23 -1.45 -19.80 -24.13
C ILE A 23 -0.67 -18.64 -23.52
N THR A 24 -1.13 -18.13 -22.38
CA THR A 24 -0.61 -16.87 -21.78
C THR A 24 0.43 -17.08 -20.68
N GLY A 25 0.49 -18.28 -20.12
CA GLY A 25 1.28 -18.58 -18.92
C GLY A 25 0.66 -18.11 -17.60
N VAL A 26 -0.47 -17.37 -17.64
CA VAL A 26 -1.14 -16.88 -16.44
C VAL A 26 -1.79 -18.03 -15.70
N GLN A 27 -1.55 -18.15 -14.39
CA GLN A 27 -2.21 -19.17 -13.58
C GLN A 27 -3.68 -18.81 -13.30
N LEU A 28 -4.59 -19.47 -14.02
CA LEU A 28 -6.04 -19.40 -13.81
C LEU A 28 -6.55 -20.69 -13.14
N GLY A 29 -5.98 -21.04 -11.97
CA GLY A 29 -6.32 -22.26 -11.23
C GLY A 29 -7.52 -22.08 -10.27
N GLU A 30 -7.71 -23.03 -9.35
CA GLU A 30 -8.82 -22.98 -8.36
C GLU A 30 -8.91 -21.65 -7.60
N LYS A 31 -7.76 -21.04 -7.26
CA LYS A 31 -7.71 -19.77 -6.53
C LYS A 31 -8.32 -18.61 -7.34
N GLN A 32 -8.24 -18.65 -8.66
CA GLN A 32 -8.72 -17.63 -9.59
C GLN A 32 -10.08 -17.99 -10.21
N TYR A 33 -10.64 -19.16 -9.88
CA TYR A 33 -11.87 -19.66 -10.48
C TYR A 33 -13.05 -18.69 -10.30
N SER A 34 -13.15 -17.99 -9.16
CA SER A 34 -14.19 -16.99 -8.93
C SER A 34 -14.10 -15.80 -9.91
N LEU A 35 -12.89 -15.40 -10.29
CA LEU A 35 -12.64 -14.37 -11.31
C LEU A 35 -13.00 -14.88 -12.69
N VAL A 36 -12.53 -16.08 -13.05
CA VAL A 36 -12.87 -16.75 -14.31
C VAL A 36 -14.38 -16.83 -14.48
N LEU A 37 -15.07 -17.36 -13.46
CA LEU A 37 -16.52 -17.51 -13.43
C LEU A 37 -17.22 -16.16 -13.63
N SER A 38 -16.84 -15.14 -12.86
CA SER A 38 -17.45 -13.81 -12.94
C SER A 38 -17.32 -13.19 -14.33
N ARG A 39 -16.11 -13.25 -14.89
CA ARG A 39 -15.78 -12.60 -16.17
C ARG A 39 -16.37 -13.35 -17.35
N LEU A 40 -16.24 -14.69 -17.40
CA LEU A 40 -16.88 -15.51 -18.43
C LEU A 40 -18.39 -15.38 -18.38
N SER A 41 -19.01 -15.47 -17.19
CA SER A 41 -20.48 -15.32 -17.08
C SER A 41 -20.97 -13.97 -17.58
N LYS A 42 -20.21 -12.89 -17.37
CA LYS A 42 -20.54 -11.56 -17.92
C LYS A 42 -20.41 -11.54 -19.45
N HIS A 43 -19.35 -12.13 -19.98
CA HIS A 43 -19.13 -12.23 -21.41
C HIS A 43 -20.26 -13.04 -22.09
N LEU A 44 -20.63 -14.19 -21.54
CA LEU A 44 -21.76 -15.00 -22.04
C LEU A 44 -23.07 -14.21 -22.11
N ARG A 45 -23.36 -13.39 -21.08
CA ARG A 45 -24.53 -12.50 -21.09
C ARG A 45 -24.46 -11.45 -22.19
N ASN A 46 -23.28 -10.90 -22.45
CA ASN A 46 -23.09 -9.92 -23.51
C ASN A 46 -23.24 -10.52 -24.92
N MET A 47 -22.95 -11.82 -25.07
CA MET A 47 -23.15 -12.54 -26.33
C MET A 47 -24.58 -13.09 -26.52
N GLY A 48 -25.56 -12.51 -25.83
CA GLY A 48 -26.96 -12.94 -25.93
C GLY A 48 -27.38 -14.03 -24.94
N GLY A 49 -26.57 -14.30 -23.91
CA GLY A 49 -26.94 -15.19 -22.81
C GLY A 49 -26.72 -16.68 -23.09
N LEU A 50 -25.65 -17.02 -23.82
CA LEU A 50 -25.29 -18.42 -24.09
C LEU A 50 -25.02 -19.20 -22.79
N THR A 51 -25.38 -20.48 -22.78
CA THR A 51 -24.94 -21.42 -21.74
C THR A 51 -23.45 -21.76 -21.90
N PRO A 52 -22.75 -22.20 -20.84
CA PRO A 52 -21.34 -22.61 -20.95
C PRO A 52 -21.08 -23.67 -22.03
N ALA A 53 -21.98 -24.65 -22.17
CA ALA A 53 -21.89 -25.67 -23.20
C ALA A 53 -22.00 -25.10 -24.63
N GLN A 54 -22.98 -24.21 -24.86
CA GLN A 54 -23.14 -23.53 -26.15
C GLN A 54 -21.92 -22.65 -26.48
N TYR A 55 -21.36 -21.97 -25.47
CA TYR A 55 -20.16 -21.17 -25.67
C TYR A 55 -18.92 -22.02 -25.96
N TRP A 56 -18.79 -23.19 -25.33
CA TRP A 56 -17.69 -24.10 -25.61
C TRP A 56 -17.71 -24.60 -27.06
N GLU A 57 -18.89 -24.94 -27.58
CA GLU A 57 -19.05 -25.30 -29.01
C GLU A 57 -18.74 -24.11 -29.91
N TYR A 58 -19.25 -22.91 -29.58
CA TYR A 58 -18.96 -21.69 -30.33
C TYR A 58 -17.46 -21.38 -30.35
N LEU A 59 -16.78 -21.47 -29.21
CA LEU A 59 -15.35 -21.25 -29.08
C LEU A 59 -14.56 -22.19 -29.98
N GLN A 60 -14.87 -23.48 -30.03
CA GLN A 60 -14.17 -24.44 -30.90
C GLN A 60 -14.30 -24.10 -32.39
N GLY A 61 -15.43 -23.51 -32.81
CA GLY A 61 -15.65 -23.09 -34.19
C GLY A 61 -15.08 -21.71 -34.54
N ASN A 62 -14.71 -20.89 -33.55
CA ASN A 62 -14.32 -19.48 -33.72
C ASN A 62 -13.06 -19.13 -32.90
N GLU A 63 -12.12 -20.08 -32.75
CA GLU A 63 -10.97 -19.90 -31.86
C GLU A 63 -10.11 -18.69 -32.23
N GLU A 64 -9.93 -18.41 -33.52
CA GLU A 64 -9.09 -17.29 -33.99
C GLU A 64 -9.61 -15.93 -33.50
N ASP A 65 -10.93 -15.75 -33.46
CA ASP A 65 -11.56 -14.50 -33.03
C ASP A 65 -11.77 -14.43 -31.52
N GLU A 66 -12.13 -15.55 -30.89
CA GLU A 66 -12.52 -15.58 -29.47
C GLU A 66 -11.34 -15.72 -28.50
N VAL A 67 -10.27 -16.42 -28.87
CA VAL A 67 -9.11 -16.58 -27.98
C VAL A 67 -8.49 -15.22 -27.58
N PRO A 68 -8.28 -14.24 -28.48
CA PRO A 68 -7.83 -12.91 -28.08
C PRO A 68 -8.76 -12.20 -27.09
N VAL A 69 -10.09 -12.34 -27.28
CA VAL A 69 -11.10 -11.79 -26.36
C VAL A 69 -10.96 -12.42 -24.98
N LEU A 70 -10.81 -13.74 -24.93
CA LEU A 70 -10.63 -14.50 -23.70
C LEU A 70 -9.31 -14.16 -22.98
N ILE A 71 -8.22 -13.93 -23.72
CA ILE A 71 -6.96 -13.45 -23.15
C ILE A 71 -7.19 -12.11 -22.47
N SER A 72 -7.77 -11.13 -23.17
CA SER A 72 -8.03 -9.80 -22.60
C SER A 72 -9.00 -9.87 -21.41
N LEU A 73 -10.00 -10.75 -21.49
CA LEU A 73 -10.98 -10.97 -20.44
C LEU A 73 -10.37 -11.60 -19.19
N LEU A 74 -9.46 -12.56 -19.31
CA LEU A 74 -8.94 -13.33 -18.17
C LEU A 74 -7.61 -12.81 -17.63
N THR A 75 -6.93 -11.90 -18.34
CA THR A 75 -5.76 -11.17 -17.85
C THR A 75 -6.18 -9.93 -17.03
N THR A 76 -5.32 -9.45 -16.14
CA THR A 76 -5.66 -8.35 -15.21
C THR A 76 -4.84 -7.11 -15.53
N HIS A 77 -5.52 -6.04 -15.93
CA HIS A 77 -4.94 -4.82 -16.53
C HIS A 77 -4.84 -3.63 -15.57
N HIS A 78 -4.49 -3.87 -14.30
CA HIS A 78 -4.36 -2.78 -13.33
C HIS A 78 -3.03 -2.05 -13.50
N THR A 79 -3.08 -0.83 -14.07
CA THR A 79 -1.92 0.04 -14.30
C THR A 79 -2.31 1.52 -14.20
N PHE A 80 -1.37 2.38 -13.82
CA PHE A 80 -1.54 3.83 -13.72
C PHE A 80 -0.19 4.54 -13.89
N PHE A 81 -0.21 5.82 -14.27
CA PHE A 81 1.02 6.61 -14.47
C PHE A 81 1.81 6.76 -13.17
N PHE A 82 3.15 6.73 -13.26
CA PHE A 82 4.05 6.87 -12.10
C PHE A 82 3.80 5.86 -10.96
N ARG A 83 3.36 4.65 -11.32
CA ARG A 83 3.24 3.53 -10.37
C ARG A 83 4.60 3.20 -9.75
N GLU A 84 4.61 3.00 -8.42
CA GLU A 84 5.79 2.78 -7.55
C GLU A 84 6.97 3.71 -7.88
N GLN A 85 6.79 5.00 -7.53
CA GLN A 85 7.73 6.11 -7.75
C GLN A 85 9.20 5.79 -7.39
N VAL A 86 9.43 4.95 -6.38
CA VAL A 86 10.78 4.54 -5.93
C VAL A 86 11.68 4.00 -7.05
N HIS A 87 11.13 3.36 -8.09
CA HIS A 87 11.94 2.90 -9.22
C HIS A 87 12.36 4.03 -10.15
N PHE A 88 11.55 5.07 -10.28
CA PHE A 88 11.90 6.27 -11.06
C PHE A 88 12.90 7.13 -10.30
N ASP A 89 12.80 7.20 -8.97
CA ASP A 89 13.79 7.87 -8.12
C ASP A 89 15.17 7.19 -8.26
N TYR A 90 15.20 5.85 -8.19
CA TYR A 90 16.44 5.09 -8.44
C TYR A 90 16.96 5.28 -9.86
N LEU A 91 16.06 5.25 -10.86
CA LEU A 91 16.46 5.43 -12.26
C LEU A 91 17.04 6.83 -12.50
N GLU A 92 16.52 7.86 -11.83
CA GLU A 92 17.04 9.23 -11.89
C GLU A 92 18.49 9.30 -11.41
N GLU A 93 18.78 8.68 -10.28
CA GLU A 93 20.14 8.58 -9.73
C GLU A 93 21.07 7.76 -10.63
N ALA A 94 20.57 6.67 -11.23
CA ALA A 94 21.36 5.78 -12.07
C ALA A 94 21.55 6.29 -13.52
N LEU A 95 20.71 7.22 -13.99
CA LEU A 95 20.67 7.66 -15.38
C LEU A 95 22.00 8.23 -15.89
N PRO A 96 22.75 9.08 -15.16
CA PRO A 96 24.06 9.56 -15.59
C PRO A 96 25.04 8.42 -15.89
N LYS A 97 25.06 7.39 -15.03
CA LYS A 97 25.93 6.23 -15.22
C LYS A 97 25.52 5.38 -16.42
N LEU A 98 24.21 5.20 -16.64
CA LEU A 98 23.70 4.54 -17.83
C LEU A 98 24.14 5.28 -19.10
N ILE A 99 24.02 6.62 -19.12
CA ILE A 99 24.46 7.46 -20.24
C ILE A 99 25.95 7.28 -20.52
N GLU A 100 26.80 7.34 -19.49
CA GLU A 100 28.25 7.11 -19.63
C GLU A 100 28.54 5.74 -20.25
N ASN A 101 27.85 4.70 -19.77
CA ASN A 101 28.04 3.33 -20.27
C ASN A 101 27.65 3.24 -21.76
N VAL A 102 26.50 3.80 -22.15
CA VAL A 102 26.06 3.82 -23.57
C VAL A 102 27.06 4.54 -24.45
N ILE A 103 27.55 5.72 -24.03
CA ILE A 103 28.54 6.50 -24.79
C ILE A 103 29.87 5.74 -24.89
N SER A 104 30.32 5.09 -23.83
CA SER A 104 31.57 4.31 -23.82
C SER A 104 31.54 3.13 -24.79
N GLN A 105 30.35 2.62 -25.10
CA GLN A 105 30.11 1.56 -26.08
C GLN A 105 29.97 2.10 -27.51
N GLY A 106 30.10 3.41 -27.73
CA GLY A 106 29.92 4.05 -29.03
C GLY A 106 28.48 4.11 -29.52
N ARG A 107 27.49 3.91 -28.63
CA ARG A 107 26.06 4.00 -28.96
C ARG A 107 25.53 5.43 -28.75
N ASP A 108 24.56 5.82 -29.58
CA ASP A 108 23.86 7.12 -29.47
C ASP A 108 22.42 6.99 -28.90
N THR A 109 22.02 5.77 -28.52
CA THR A 109 20.63 5.44 -28.17
C THR A 109 20.58 4.52 -26.95
N LEU A 110 19.77 4.91 -25.96
CA LEU A 110 19.36 4.09 -24.82
C LEU A 110 18.16 3.20 -25.20
N TYR A 111 18.22 1.91 -24.87
CA TYR A 111 17.14 0.96 -25.13
C TYR A 111 16.46 0.51 -23.84
N PHE A 112 15.16 0.71 -23.78
CA PHE A 112 14.31 0.31 -22.66
C PHE A 112 13.27 -0.71 -23.11
N TRP A 113 12.83 -1.56 -22.18
CA TRP A 113 11.73 -2.49 -22.42
C TRP A 113 10.74 -2.47 -21.25
N CYS A 114 9.48 -2.13 -21.55
CA CYS A 114 8.33 -2.31 -20.67
C CYS A 114 7.64 -3.63 -21.06
N ALA A 115 7.96 -4.69 -20.34
CA ALA A 115 7.69 -6.09 -20.73
C ALA A 115 6.25 -6.55 -20.51
N ALA A 116 5.50 -5.85 -19.65
CA ALA A 116 4.08 -6.05 -19.38
C ALA A 116 3.36 -4.69 -19.35
N CYS A 117 3.25 -4.07 -20.52
CA CYS A 117 2.88 -2.67 -20.65
C CYS A 117 1.40 -2.40 -20.35
N SER A 118 0.54 -3.42 -20.36
CA SER A 118 -0.91 -3.31 -20.26
C SER A 118 -1.40 -2.21 -21.20
N LYS A 119 -2.15 -1.21 -20.70
CA LYS A 119 -2.66 -0.10 -21.52
C LYS A 119 -1.62 1.00 -21.80
N GLY A 120 -0.36 0.82 -21.45
CA GLY A 120 0.77 1.69 -21.83
C GLY A 120 1.19 2.76 -20.81
N GLN A 121 0.51 2.89 -19.66
CA GLN A 121 0.81 3.94 -18.67
C GLN A 121 2.26 3.86 -18.15
N GLU A 122 2.81 2.66 -17.95
CA GLU A 122 4.20 2.50 -17.49
C GLU A 122 5.20 2.96 -18.56
N GLY A 123 5.09 2.47 -19.79
CA GLY A 123 6.03 2.86 -20.84
C GLY A 123 5.91 4.35 -21.21
N TYR A 124 4.72 4.96 -21.15
CA TYR A 124 4.59 6.42 -21.34
C TYR A 124 5.10 7.22 -20.13
N THR A 125 5.01 6.68 -18.91
CA THR A 125 5.69 7.26 -17.74
C THR A 125 7.20 7.33 -17.99
N LEU A 126 7.78 6.21 -18.45
CA LEU A 126 9.19 6.12 -18.78
C LEU A 126 9.59 7.08 -19.92
N ALA A 127 8.77 7.20 -20.97
CA ALA A 127 9.01 8.14 -22.05
C ALA A 127 9.03 9.60 -21.56
N MET A 128 8.03 10.02 -20.77
CA MET A 128 7.97 11.38 -20.22
C MET A 128 9.12 11.65 -19.24
N PHE A 129 9.50 10.64 -18.43
CA PHE A 129 10.65 10.70 -17.53
C PHE A 129 11.96 10.93 -18.29
N LEU A 130 12.21 10.14 -19.35
CA LEU A 130 13.43 10.24 -20.16
C LEU A 130 13.49 11.55 -20.95
N ASP A 131 12.38 11.97 -21.55
CA ASP A 131 12.32 13.25 -22.27
C ASP A 131 12.66 14.44 -21.35
N TYR A 132 12.19 14.42 -20.10
CA TYR A 132 12.51 15.45 -19.11
C TYR A 132 13.99 15.40 -18.67
N HIS A 133 14.44 14.24 -18.18
CA HIS A 133 15.74 14.12 -17.51
C HIS A 133 16.92 14.21 -18.48
N LEU A 134 16.80 13.68 -19.70
CA LEU A 134 17.86 13.83 -20.70
C LEU A 134 18.07 15.31 -21.08
N LYS A 135 17.00 16.12 -21.12
CA LYS A 135 17.11 17.57 -21.32
C LYS A 135 17.79 18.28 -20.15
N GLN A 136 17.45 17.91 -18.91
CA GLN A 136 18.11 18.48 -17.72
C GLN A 136 19.61 18.17 -17.69
N LEU A 137 19.98 16.95 -18.07
CA LEU A 137 21.37 16.52 -18.16
C LEU A 137 22.11 17.06 -19.40
N ARG A 138 21.44 17.82 -20.28
CA ARG A 138 21.96 18.27 -21.59
C ARG A 138 22.53 17.13 -22.44
N CYS A 139 21.94 15.95 -22.29
CA CYS A 139 22.34 14.75 -23.01
C CYS A 139 21.69 14.73 -24.39
N THR A 140 22.48 14.40 -25.42
CA THR A 140 22.01 14.30 -26.82
C THR A 140 21.64 12.87 -27.22
N LEU A 141 21.78 11.90 -26.31
CA LEU A 141 21.38 10.52 -26.60
C LEU A 141 19.88 10.45 -26.89
N LYS A 142 19.53 9.61 -27.85
CA LYS A 142 18.15 9.21 -28.10
C LYS A 142 17.74 8.13 -27.10
N TYR A 143 16.46 7.87 -27.00
CA TYR A 143 15.96 6.69 -26.32
C TYR A 143 14.92 5.97 -27.18
N LYS A 144 14.83 4.66 -27.02
CA LYS A 144 13.79 3.80 -27.61
C LYS A 144 13.21 2.90 -26.52
N ILE A 145 11.89 2.79 -26.49
CA ILE A 145 11.16 1.97 -25.52
C ILE A 145 10.37 0.92 -26.29
N LEU A 146 10.60 -0.36 -26.00
CA LEU A 146 9.73 -1.44 -26.42
C LEU A 146 8.59 -1.59 -25.40
N PHE A 147 7.36 -1.54 -25.87
CA PHE A 147 6.15 -1.86 -25.14
C PHE A 147 5.72 -3.24 -25.56
N SER A 148 5.59 -4.16 -24.61
CA SER A 148 5.01 -5.45 -24.90
C SER A 148 4.03 -5.92 -23.85
N ASP A 149 3.07 -6.70 -24.30
CA ASP A 149 2.15 -7.43 -23.44
C ASP A 149 1.75 -8.73 -24.14
N VAL A 150 1.20 -9.68 -23.38
CA VAL A 150 0.61 -10.90 -23.95
C VAL A 150 -0.78 -10.60 -24.54
N ASP A 151 -1.46 -9.56 -24.04
CA ASP A 151 -2.76 -9.12 -24.55
C ASP A 151 -2.61 -8.11 -25.70
N GLN A 152 -2.86 -8.56 -26.93
CA GLN A 152 -2.84 -7.71 -28.13
C GLN A 152 -3.78 -6.50 -28.01
N ALA A 153 -4.94 -6.63 -27.36
CA ALA A 153 -5.87 -5.52 -27.20
C ALA A 153 -5.28 -4.41 -26.33
N SER A 154 -4.53 -4.80 -25.29
CA SER A 154 -3.80 -3.88 -24.44
C SER A 154 -2.65 -3.19 -25.18
N VAL A 155 -1.88 -3.93 -25.99
CA VAL A 155 -0.85 -3.36 -26.87
C VAL A 155 -1.44 -2.34 -27.85
N ASN A 156 -2.57 -2.66 -28.49
CA ASN A 156 -3.26 -1.76 -29.41
C ASN A 156 -3.77 -0.49 -28.69
N TRP A 157 -4.23 -0.63 -27.45
CA TRP A 157 -4.62 0.51 -26.63
C TRP A 157 -3.42 1.42 -26.33
N ALA A 158 -2.32 0.83 -25.88
CA ALA A 158 -1.07 1.54 -25.62
C ALA A 158 -0.58 2.25 -26.88
N GLU A 159 -0.64 1.58 -28.03
CA GLU A 159 -0.29 2.16 -29.31
C GLU A 159 -1.20 3.33 -29.68
N ASN A 160 -2.52 3.22 -29.50
CA ASN A 160 -3.42 4.35 -29.77
C ASN A 160 -3.11 5.56 -28.86
N GLY A 161 -2.72 5.30 -27.60
CA GLY A 161 -2.20 6.30 -26.67
C GLY A 161 -3.23 7.35 -26.26
N VAL A 162 -4.48 6.95 -26.05
CA VAL A 162 -5.58 7.82 -25.61
C VAL A 162 -5.96 7.47 -24.17
N TYR A 163 -5.99 8.48 -23.31
CA TYR A 163 -6.28 8.34 -21.87
C TYR A 163 -7.22 9.44 -21.39
N SER A 164 -7.91 9.18 -20.29
CA SER A 164 -8.78 10.18 -19.68
C SER A 164 -7.98 11.32 -19.06
N ASN A 165 -8.57 12.51 -19.02
CA ASN A 165 -7.95 13.67 -18.40
C ASN A 165 -7.78 13.51 -16.88
N ASP A 166 -8.61 12.68 -16.23
CA ASP A 166 -8.49 12.31 -14.81
C ASP A 166 -7.23 11.48 -14.54
N GLU A 167 -6.99 10.42 -15.33
CA GLU A 167 -5.77 9.61 -15.22
C GLU A 167 -4.52 10.46 -15.42
N LEU A 168 -4.53 11.33 -16.43
CA LEU A 168 -3.45 12.27 -16.69
C LEU A 168 -3.34 13.36 -15.62
N GLY A 169 -4.43 13.63 -14.90
CA GLY A 169 -4.48 14.52 -13.72
C GLY A 169 -3.50 14.11 -12.62
N ARG A 170 -3.20 12.81 -12.53
CA ARG A 170 -2.33 12.22 -11.51
C ARG A 170 -0.84 12.23 -11.90
N VAL A 171 -0.53 12.57 -13.16
CA VAL A 171 0.86 12.72 -13.63
C VAL A 171 1.44 14.01 -13.05
N PRO A 172 2.64 13.97 -12.43
CA PRO A 172 3.27 15.19 -11.93
C PRO A 172 3.44 16.23 -13.04
N ILE A 173 3.15 17.50 -12.72
CA ILE A 173 3.01 18.56 -13.73
C ILE A 173 4.30 18.75 -14.57
N THR A 174 5.45 18.54 -13.94
CA THR A 174 6.80 18.58 -14.54
C THR A 174 6.94 17.66 -15.75
N TYR A 175 6.34 16.46 -15.71
CA TYR A 175 6.42 15.48 -16.78
C TYR A 175 5.27 15.58 -17.78
N ARG A 176 4.16 16.22 -17.40
CA ARG A 176 2.93 16.27 -18.21
C ARG A 176 3.00 17.28 -19.35
N SER A 177 3.71 18.39 -19.18
CA SER A 177 3.73 19.48 -20.17
C SER A 177 4.25 19.01 -21.51
N ASN A 178 3.62 19.44 -22.62
CA ASN A 178 4.05 19.21 -23.99
C ASN A 178 4.02 17.75 -24.51
N HIS A 179 3.41 16.80 -23.80
CA HIS A 179 3.30 15.40 -24.24
C HIS A 179 1.90 14.99 -24.72
N TRP A 180 0.88 15.82 -24.48
CA TRP A 180 -0.52 15.46 -24.69
C TRP A 180 -1.25 16.44 -25.62
N ILE A 181 -2.19 15.92 -26.41
CA ILE A 181 -3.14 16.66 -27.24
C ILE A 181 -4.51 16.46 -26.62
N ARG A 182 -5.12 17.53 -26.12
CA ARG A 182 -6.48 17.49 -25.56
C ARG A 182 -7.50 17.27 -26.67
N GLY A 183 -8.44 16.36 -26.41
CA GLY A 183 -9.61 16.19 -27.25
C GLY A 183 -10.53 17.42 -27.21
N LYS A 184 -11.42 17.51 -28.20
CA LYS A 184 -12.41 18.58 -28.32
C LYS A 184 -13.81 17.99 -28.50
N GLY A 185 -14.85 18.74 -28.16
CA GLY A 185 -16.24 18.31 -28.31
C GLY A 185 -16.53 17.03 -27.52
N GLN A 186 -17.04 16.01 -28.20
CA GLN A 186 -17.47 14.73 -27.59
C GLN A 186 -16.33 13.92 -26.95
N ILE A 187 -15.07 14.21 -27.27
CA ILE A 187 -13.89 13.55 -26.70
C ILE A 187 -13.09 14.49 -25.79
N SER A 188 -13.71 15.57 -25.29
CA SER A 188 -13.05 16.58 -24.45
C SER A 188 -12.48 16.02 -23.14
N ASP A 189 -13.05 14.94 -22.61
CA ASP A 189 -12.56 14.23 -21.42
C ASP A 189 -11.31 13.38 -21.66
N PHE A 190 -10.84 13.28 -22.90
CA PHE A 190 -9.68 12.46 -23.27
C PHE A 190 -8.55 13.31 -23.84
N SER A 191 -7.34 12.81 -23.69
CA SER A 191 -6.16 13.34 -24.37
C SER A 191 -5.39 12.20 -25.05
N LYS A 192 -4.77 12.54 -26.18
CA LYS A 192 -3.91 11.63 -26.95
C LYS A 192 -2.45 12.00 -26.80
N VAL A 193 -1.58 11.00 -26.73
CA VAL A 193 -0.12 11.22 -26.72
C VAL A 193 0.33 11.91 -28.02
N ARG A 194 1.28 12.83 -27.93
CA ARG A 194 1.88 13.51 -29.09
C ARG A 194 2.81 12.58 -29.86
N SER A 195 2.89 12.78 -31.17
CA SER A 195 3.76 11.99 -32.07
C SER A 195 5.22 12.01 -31.63
N GLN A 196 5.73 13.16 -31.20
CA GLN A 196 7.10 13.32 -30.73
C GLN A 196 7.50 12.32 -29.64
N LEU A 197 6.60 12.07 -28.67
CA LEU A 197 6.88 11.09 -27.62
C LEU A 197 6.71 9.65 -28.15
N LYS A 198 5.71 9.44 -29.02
CA LYS A 198 5.35 8.14 -29.58
C LYS A 198 6.39 7.61 -30.58
N GLU A 199 7.15 8.45 -31.26
CA GLU A 199 8.22 8.07 -32.21
C GLU A 199 9.37 7.28 -31.54
N SER A 200 9.51 7.41 -30.22
CA SER A 200 10.46 6.62 -29.42
C SER A 200 9.88 5.29 -28.93
N CYS A 201 8.62 5.00 -29.20
CA CYS A 201 7.92 3.81 -28.71
C CYS A 201 7.72 2.78 -29.82
N ASN A 202 8.01 1.51 -29.53
CA ASN A 202 7.70 0.37 -30.39
C ASN A 202 6.73 -0.54 -29.65
N PHE A 203 5.77 -1.14 -30.35
CA PHE A 203 4.71 -1.96 -29.74
C PHE A 203 4.77 -3.37 -30.31
N ARG A 204 4.80 -4.39 -29.45
CA ARG A 204 4.82 -5.80 -29.86
C ARG A 204 4.02 -6.66 -28.89
N THR A 205 3.31 -7.65 -29.41
CA THR A 205 2.72 -8.69 -28.56
C THR A 205 3.77 -9.76 -28.30
N ILE A 206 4.10 -9.97 -27.03
CA ILE A 206 5.16 -10.89 -26.60
C ILE A 206 4.65 -11.72 -25.43
N ASN A 207 4.78 -13.04 -25.54
CA ASN A 207 4.57 -13.95 -24.42
C ASN A 207 5.88 -14.14 -23.64
N LEU A 208 5.89 -13.78 -22.35
CA LEU A 208 7.08 -13.88 -21.51
C LEU A 208 7.61 -15.32 -21.36
N LEU A 209 6.75 -16.34 -21.49
CA LEU A 209 7.18 -17.74 -21.46
C LEU A 209 7.91 -18.18 -22.74
N GLU A 210 7.71 -17.45 -23.83
CA GLU A 210 8.26 -17.76 -25.15
C GLU A 210 9.44 -16.87 -25.54
N LEU A 211 9.98 -16.07 -24.59
CA LEU A 211 11.07 -15.12 -24.85
C LEU A 211 12.32 -15.74 -25.49
N LYS A 212 12.58 -17.03 -25.28
CA LYS A 212 13.68 -17.74 -25.95
C LYS A 212 13.54 -17.76 -27.49
N ASN A 213 12.33 -17.62 -28.01
CA ASN A 213 12.03 -17.57 -29.44
C ASN A 213 12.07 -16.13 -29.97
N GLU A 214 12.07 -15.13 -29.09
CA GLU A 214 12.09 -13.73 -29.45
C GLU A 214 13.49 -13.28 -29.88
N ARG A 215 13.53 -12.48 -30.95
CA ARG A 215 14.74 -11.82 -31.41
C ARG A 215 14.59 -10.32 -31.25
N PHE A 216 15.46 -9.73 -30.44
CA PHE A 216 15.54 -8.29 -30.26
C PHE A 216 16.68 -7.75 -31.12
N PRO A 217 16.48 -6.65 -31.86
CA PRO A 217 17.51 -6.07 -32.71
C PRO A 217 18.66 -5.46 -31.88
N ASN A 218 18.36 -5.03 -30.66
CA ASN A 218 19.30 -4.43 -29.72
C ASN A 218 19.08 -5.06 -28.34
N LYS A 219 20.13 -5.07 -27.53
CA LYS A 219 20.00 -5.37 -26.10
C LYS A 219 19.44 -4.16 -25.36
N PHE A 220 18.87 -4.42 -24.19
CA PHE A 220 18.24 -3.38 -23.36
C PHE A 220 19.17 -2.91 -22.25
N ASP A 221 19.24 -1.59 -22.08
CA ASP A 221 19.89 -0.92 -20.95
C ASP A 221 19.05 -1.04 -19.69
N VAL A 222 17.71 -1.00 -19.82
CA VAL A 222 16.80 -1.16 -18.69
C VAL A 222 15.55 -1.94 -19.09
N VAL A 223 15.16 -2.91 -18.29
CA VAL A 223 13.92 -3.68 -18.48
C VAL A 223 13.03 -3.53 -17.24
N PHE A 224 11.81 -3.03 -17.47
CA PHE A 224 10.72 -3.02 -16.51
C PHE A 224 9.84 -4.25 -16.76
N CYS A 225 9.75 -5.15 -15.78
CA CYS A 225 8.87 -6.31 -15.80
C CYS A 225 8.12 -6.37 -14.46
N ARG A 226 7.18 -5.42 -14.28
CA ARG A 226 6.60 -5.11 -12.97
C ARG A 226 5.17 -5.60 -12.85
N ASN A 227 4.84 -6.12 -11.66
CA ASN A 227 3.50 -6.54 -11.26
C ASN A 227 2.87 -7.60 -12.18
N VAL A 228 3.71 -8.42 -12.81
CA VAL A 228 3.33 -9.53 -13.70
C VAL A 228 3.80 -10.89 -13.15
N PHE A 229 4.86 -10.93 -12.33
CA PHE A 229 5.39 -12.17 -11.73
C PHE A 229 4.44 -12.83 -10.75
N ILE A 230 3.51 -12.06 -10.19
CA ILE A 230 2.41 -12.58 -9.36
C ILE A 230 1.51 -13.62 -10.07
N TYR A 231 1.61 -13.76 -11.39
CA TYR A 231 0.83 -14.71 -12.19
C TYR A 231 1.59 -15.99 -12.56
N PHE A 232 2.87 -16.11 -12.22
CA PHE A 232 3.75 -17.21 -12.65
C PHE A 232 4.25 -18.06 -11.47
N THR A 233 4.65 -19.31 -11.74
CA THR A 233 5.37 -20.16 -10.78
C THR A 233 6.81 -19.68 -10.59
N VAL A 234 7.46 -20.10 -9.52
CA VAL A 234 8.90 -19.83 -9.29
C VAL A 234 9.77 -20.31 -10.46
N LYS A 235 9.48 -21.48 -11.05
CA LYS A 235 10.23 -22.00 -12.22
C LYS A 235 10.03 -21.15 -13.47
N GLU A 236 8.82 -20.66 -13.69
CA GLU A 236 8.51 -19.76 -14.80
C GLU A 236 9.17 -18.40 -14.59
N ILE A 237 9.10 -17.82 -13.39
CA ILE A 237 9.79 -16.57 -13.03
C ILE A 237 11.29 -16.71 -13.29
N GLU A 238 11.90 -17.83 -12.89
CA GLU A 238 13.31 -18.11 -13.16
C GLU A 238 13.61 -18.14 -14.67
N SER A 239 12.82 -18.88 -15.45
CA SER A 239 12.98 -18.97 -16.91
C SER A 239 12.81 -17.61 -17.59
N ILE A 240 11.75 -16.88 -17.25
CA ILE A 240 11.45 -15.54 -17.77
C ILE A 240 12.59 -14.58 -17.43
N SER A 241 12.99 -14.51 -16.16
CA SER A 241 14.05 -13.61 -15.69
C SER A 241 15.38 -13.92 -16.38
N ARG A 242 15.73 -15.20 -16.55
CA ARG A 242 16.94 -15.60 -17.28
C ARG A 242 16.92 -15.12 -18.74
N ASN A 243 15.79 -15.28 -19.44
CA ASN A 243 15.66 -14.82 -20.82
C ASN A 243 15.68 -13.28 -20.91
N ILE A 244 15.07 -12.58 -19.96
CA ILE A 244 15.15 -11.12 -19.86
C ILE A 244 16.61 -10.68 -19.66
N LEU A 245 17.31 -11.26 -18.70
CA LEU A 245 18.73 -10.96 -18.47
C LEU A 245 19.55 -11.21 -19.75
N ASN A 246 19.34 -12.32 -20.46
CA ASN A 246 20.03 -12.59 -21.72
C ASN A 246 19.79 -11.50 -22.80
N SER A 247 18.64 -10.83 -22.77
CA SER A 247 18.30 -9.71 -23.66
C SER A 247 18.87 -8.35 -23.25
N MET A 248 19.53 -8.26 -22.09
CA MET A 248 20.05 -7.01 -21.54
C MET A 248 21.54 -6.80 -21.78
N GLU A 249 21.96 -5.55 -21.72
CA GLU A 249 23.37 -5.15 -21.61
C GLU A 249 23.99 -5.63 -20.29
N GLU A 250 25.32 -5.68 -20.24
CA GLU A 250 26.05 -6.22 -19.08
C GLU A 250 25.74 -5.44 -17.79
N HIS A 251 25.78 -4.12 -17.88
CA HIS A 251 25.43 -3.21 -16.79
C HIS A 251 23.96 -2.74 -16.84
N GLY A 252 23.09 -3.51 -17.51
CA GLY A 252 21.68 -3.15 -17.62
C GLY A 252 20.91 -3.33 -16.31
N LEU A 253 19.85 -2.53 -16.10
CA LEU A 253 19.01 -2.60 -14.91
C LEU A 253 17.73 -3.41 -15.17
N PHE A 254 17.46 -4.39 -14.31
CA PHE A 254 16.26 -5.20 -14.32
C PHE A 254 15.37 -4.83 -13.14
N ILE A 255 14.17 -4.33 -13.42
CA ILE A 255 13.27 -3.76 -12.42
C ILE A 255 11.97 -4.54 -12.40
N ILE A 256 11.60 -5.05 -11.22
CA ILE A 256 10.33 -5.76 -10.97
C ILE A 256 9.49 -4.99 -9.96
N GLY A 257 8.23 -5.39 -9.74
CA GLY A 257 7.33 -4.70 -8.82
C GLY A 257 7.81 -4.75 -7.37
N VAL A 258 7.47 -3.74 -6.56
CA VAL A 258 7.92 -3.67 -5.14
C VAL A 258 7.41 -4.83 -4.28
N SER A 259 6.31 -5.45 -4.68
CA SER A 259 5.74 -6.62 -4.00
C SER A 259 6.22 -7.95 -4.60
N GLU A 260 7.06 -7.93 -5.64
CA GLU A 260 7.54 -9.12 -6.34
C GLU A 260 8.95 -9.48 -5.85
N SER A 261 9.32 -10.75 -6.05
CA SER A 261 10.62 -11.24 -5.61
C SER A 261 11.18 -12.26 -6.59
N LEU A 262 12.50 -12.20 -6.80
CA LEU A 262 13.27 -13.25 -7.47
C LEU A 262 13.77 -14.30 -6.46
N LEU A 263 13.36 -14.23 -5.19
CA LEU A 263 13.78 -15.14 -4.14
C LEU A 263 13.44 -16.59 -4.52
N GLY A 264 14.45 -17.47 -4.45
CA GLY A 264 14.31 -18.88 -4.82
C GLY A 264 14.52 -19.20 -6.30
N ALA A 265 14.63 -18.20 -7.18
CA ALA A 265 15.08 -18.39 -8.55
C ALA A 265 16.62 -18.52 -8.60
N LYS A 266 17.13 -19.46 -9.39
CA LYS A 266 18.57 -19.61 -9.64
C LYS A 266 19.01 -18.67 -10.76
N LEU A 267 19.46 -17.47 -10.39
CA LEU A 267 19.80 -16.39 -11.33
C LEU A 267 21.13 -15.72 -10.93
N THR A 268 21.94 -15.40 -11.93
CA THR A 268 23.20 -14.63 -11.79
C THR A 268 22.91 -13.13 -11.73
N VAL A 269 22.36 -12.66 -10.60
CA VAL A 269 22.00 -11.25 -10.41
C VAL A 269 22.48 -10.67 -9.09
N GLU A 270 22.83 -9.39 -9.11
CA GLU A 270 23.07 -8.55 -7.95
C GLU A 270 21.83 -7.69 -7.65
N HIS A 271 21.51 -7.52 -6.37
CA HIS A 271 20.40 -6.67 -5.91
C HIS A 271 20.95 -5.30 -5.52
N LEU A 272 20.62 -4.27 -6.30
CA LEU A 272 21.18 -2.92 -6.16
C LEU A 272 20.30 -1.97 -5.35
N GLY A 273 19.00 -2.22 -5.34
CA GLY A 273 18.01 -1.36 -4.70
C GLY A 273 16.67 -2.06 -4.60
N LYS A 274 15.65 -1.39 -4.07
CA LYS A 274 14.33 -1.99 -3.85
C LYS A 274 13.74 -2.52 -5.16
N SER A 275 13.73 -3.85 -5.32
CA SER A 275 13.29 -4.54 -6.54
C SER A 275 14.04 -4.14 -7.82
N VAL A 276 15.31 -3.72 -7.67
CA VAL A 276 16.21 -3.38 -8.79
C VAL A 276 17.41 -4.32 -8.78
N TYR A 277 17.69 -4.93 -9.93
CA TYR A 277 18.71 -5.95 -10.11
C TYR A 277 19.61 -5.63 -11.31
N GLN A 278 20.81 -6.20 -11.32
CA GLN A 278 21.75 -6.17 -12.45
C GLN A 278 22.38 -7.56 -12.62
N LYS A 279 22.94 -7.87 -13.79
CA LYS A 279 23.70 -9.11 -13.99
C LYS A 279 24.93 -9.17 -13.08
N SER A 280 25.32 -10.38 -12.71
CA SER A 280 26.55 -10.65 -11.96
C SER A 280 27.30 -11.84 -12.58
N ASP A 281 28.62 -11.86 -12.46
CA ASP A 281 29.48 -12.94 -12.97
C ASP A 281 29.36 -14.26 -12.19
N GLU A 282 28.79 -14.23 -10.96
CA GLU A 282 28.68 -15.42 -10.10
C GLU A 282 27.22 -15.92 -9.98
N GLU A 283 27.01 -17.23 -10.20
CA GLU A 283 25.70 -17.87 -9.99
C GLU A 283 25.41 -18.00 -8.50
N LYS A 284 24.55 -17.11 -8.00
CA LYS A 284 24.08 -17.10 -6.61
C LYS A 284 22.60 -17.43 -6.59
N VAL A 285 22.15 -18.29 -5.67
CA VAL A 285 20.73 -18.32 -5.33
C VAL A 285 20.40 -16.95 -4.77
N VAL A 286 19.42 -16.25 -5.36
CA VAL A 286 19.01 -14.92 -4.88
C VAL A 286 18.53 -15.10 -3.44
N ASN A 287 19.39 -14.76 -2.49
CA ASN A 287 19.15 -14.81 -1.06
C ASN A 287 19.29 -13.37 -0.56
N ILE A 288 18.25 -12.86 0.07
CA ILE A 288 18.35 -11.60 0.82
C ILE A 288 19.26 -11.89 2.01
N ARG A 289 20.55 -11.53 1.92
CA ARG A 289 21.40 -11.43 3.11
C ARG A 289 20.89 -10.29 3.97
N THR A 290 19.99 -10.59 4.91
CA THR A 290 19.91 -9.84 6.15
C THR A 290 21.05 -10.34 7.00
N ASP A 291 22.07 -9.51 7.18
CA ASP A 291 23.23 -9.84 8.00
C ASP A 291 22.77 -9.95 9.47
N THR A 292 22.46 -11.17 9.89
CA THR A 292 22.10 -11.55 11.26
C THR A 292 22.91 -12.78 11.67
N SER A 293 24.22 -12.73 11.49
CA SER A 293 25.12 -13.78 11.99
C SER A 293 25.77 -13.37 13.31
N LYS A 294 25.06 -13.62 14.42
CA LYS A 294 25.59 -13.99 15.75
C LYS A 294 24.45 -13.93 16.77
N LEU A 295 23.82 -15.06 17.07
CA LEU A 295 23.31 -15.44 18.40
C LEU A 295 22.80 -16.89 18.32
N LYS A 296 23.39 -17.77 19.14
CA LYS A 296 23.04 -19.20 19.22
C LYS A 296 21.67 -19.39 19.89
N PRO A 297 20.86 -20.39 19.51
CA PRO A 297 19.59 -20.68 20.16
C PRO A 297 19.82 -21.48 21.45
N GLY A 298 19.32 -20.95 22.57
CA GLY A 298 19.15 -21.67 23.82
C GLY A 298 17.86 -22.47 23.79
N THR A 299 17.99 -23.77 24.02
CA THR A 299 16.96 -24.80 24.14
C THR A 299 16.09 -24.61 25.39
N SER A 300 14.77 -24.79 25.26
CA SER A 300 13.93 -25.26 26.36
C SER A 300 12.66 -25.89 25.80
N SER A 301 12.48 -27.16 26.14
CA SER A 301 11.51 -28.09 25.60
C SER A 301 10.38 -28.39 26.61
N ILE A 302 9.37 -29.09 26.09
CA ILE A 302 8.39 -29.98 26.77
C ILE A 302 7.18 -29.30 27.52
N PRO A 303 6.01 -29.97 27.70
CA PRO A 303 5.01 -30.48 26.74
C PRO A 303 3.52 -30.06 27.00
N ARG A 304 2.70 -30.40 25.98
CA ARG A 304 1.24 -30.73 25.94
C ARG A 304 0.78 -31.56 27.17
N THR A 305 -0.46 -31.54 27.69
CA THR A 305 -1.82 -31.76 27.12
C THR A 305 -2.87 -31.60 28.27
N PRO A 306 -4.20 -31.45 28.02
CA PRO A 306 -5.22 -30.99 28.98
C PRO A 306 -6.15 -32.12 29.49
N PRO A 307 -7.18 -31.79 30.29
CA PRO A 307 -8.47 -32.45 30.09
C PRO A 307 -9.71 -31.53 30.12
N ASN A 308 -10.60 -31.84 29.16
CA ASN A 308 -12.07 -31.75 29.10
C ASN A 308 -12.85 -31.27 30.32
N LEU A 309 -13.96 -30.54 30.05
CA LEU A 309 -15.29 -30.81 30.64
C LEU A 309 -16.41 -30.18 29.79
N THR A 310 -17.13 -31.07 29.11
CA THR A 310 -18.59 -31.17 28.83
C THR A 310 -19.54 -29.97 28.84
N GLN A 311 -20.30 -29.93 27.73
CA GLN A 311 -21.60 -29.34 27.40
C GLN A 311 -22.60 -29.11 28.55
N THR A 312 -23.43 -28.08 28.39
CA THR A 312 -24.90 -28.25 28.42
C THR A 312 -25.62 -27.05 27.76
N SER A 313 -26.74 -27.39 27.13
CA SER A 313 -27.60 -26.60 26.26
C SER A 313 -28.67 -25.82 27.03
N ARG A 314 -29.17 -24.71 26.45
CA ARG A 314 -30.62 -24.46 26.37
C ARG A 314 -30.99 -23.34 25.39
N SER A 315 -32.05 -23.65 24.66
CA SER A 315 -32.72 -22.91 23.59
C SER A 315 -33.74 -21.89 24.10
N GLU A 316 -34.26 -21.11 23.13
CA GLU A 316 -35.56 -20.38 23.09
C GLU A 316 -35.50 -18.87 23.32
N ARG A 317 -36.25 -18.00 22.63
CA ARG A 317 -37.09 -18.01 21.40
C ARG A 317 -37.45 -16.53 21.11
N LEU A 318 -37.55 -16.16 19.83
CA LEU A 318 -38.46 -15.17 19.18
C LEU A 318 -38.72 -13.82 19.90
N SER A 319 -38.58 -12.65 19.27
CA SER A 319 -39.52 -12.12 18.27
C SER A 319 -39.38 -10.59 18.10
N SER A 320 -39.83 -10.12 16.93
CA SER A 320 -40.37 -8.78 16.60
C SER A 320 -39.44 -7.70 16.03
N VAL A 321 -39.79 -7.34 14.79
CA VAL A 321 -39.34 -6.25 13.90
C VAL A 321 -40.51 -5.25 13.84
N PRO A 322 -40.32 -3.90 13.86
CA PRO A 322 -40.32 -3.09 12.61
C PRO A 322 -39.61 -1.70 12.75
N PRO A 323 -39.74 -0.74 11.79
CA PRO A 323 -39.40 -0.76 10.36
C PRO A 323 -38.36 0.35 10.00
N GLN A 324 -37.94 0.36 8.73
CA GLN A 324 -36.95 1.28 8.12
C GLN A 324 -37.45 2.72 7.83
N PRO A 325 -36.52 3.69 7.60
CA PRO A 325 -36.78 5.13 7.55
C PRO A 325 -37.06 5.69 6.14
N ARG A 326 -37.64 6.89 6.08
CA ARG A 326 -37.79 7.69 4.85
C ARG A 326 -36.65 8.72 4.70
N ASN A 327 -36.12 8.75 3.48
CA ASN A 327 -35.49 9.83 2.69
C ASN A 327 -34.97 11.10 3.38
N LEU A 328 -33.78 11.52 2.94
CA LEU A 328 -33.50 12.89 2.48
C LEU A 328 -32.21 12.91 1.64
N ALA A 329 -32.38 13.13 0.35
CA ALA A 329 -31.36 13.71 -0.51
C ALA A 329 -31.36 15.22 -0.27
N GLU A 330 -30.18 15.84 -0.19
CA GLU A 330 -29.78 17.03 -0.97
C GLU A 330 -28.52 17.71 -0.40
N SER A 331 -27.49 17.75 -1.27
CA SER A 331 -26.70 18.94 -1.62
C SER A 331 -25.47 19.39 -0.80
N VAL A 332 -24.50 19.84 -1.60
CA VAL A 332 -23.52 20.94 -1.43
C VAL A 332 -22.02 20.57 -1.46
N THR A 333 -21.49 20.92 -2.64
CA THR A 333 -20.16 21.27 -3.17
C THR A 333 -18.99 21.68 -2.25
N HIS A 334 -17.79 21.45 -2.82
CA HIS A 334 -16.42 21.79 -2.43
C HIS A 334 -16.16 23.17 -1.79
N ALA A 335 -15.29 23.20 -0.77
CA ALA A 335 -14.06 24.03 -0.70
C ALA A 335 -13.49 24.13 0.73
N VAL A 336 -12.83 23.08 1.28
CA VAL A 336 -11.93 23.23 2.45
C VAL A 336 -10.96 22.04 2.50
N SER A 337 -9.65 22.26 2.35
CA SER A 337 -8.58 21.51 3.06
C SER A 337 -7.19 21.96 2.60
N LEU A 338 -6.68 23.04 3.20
CA LEU A 338 -5.24 23.36 3.28
C LEU A 338 -4.94 24.09 4.60
N ASN A 339 -5.87 24.90 5.12
CA ASN A 339 -5.72 25.64 6.38
C ASN A 339 -5.75 24.84 7.70
N ARG A 340 -5.70 23.49 7.68
CA ARG A 340 -5.87 22.67 8.92
C ARG A 340 -4.62 21.90 9.38
N MET A 341 -3.49 21.99 8.69
CA MET A 341 -2.28 21.18 8.99
C MET A 341 -1.03 22.02 9.35
N SER A 342 -1.18 23.33 9.50
CA SER A 342 -0.10 24.25 9.89
C SER A 342 -0.15 24.54 11.39
N PRO A 343 1.00 24.84 12.04
CA PRO A 343 0.99 25.47 13.36
C PRO A 343 0.08 26.71 13.35
N THR A 344 -0.64 26.91 14.44
CA THR A 344 -1.61 27.99 14.60
C THR A 344 -0.99 29.12 15.41
N ALA A 345 -1.51 30.34 15.30
CA ALA A 345 -1.03 31.48 16.08
C ALA A 345 -1.11 31.28 17.62
N GLU A 346 -1.83 30.25 18.09
CA GLU A 346 -1.96 29.87 19.50
C GLU A 346 -0.78 29.02 20.03
N ASP A 347 0.04 28.42 19.16
CA ASP A 347 1.05 27.41 19.57
C ASP A 347 2.35 28.01 20.19
N ASP A 348 2.56 29.35 20.16
CA ASP A 348 3.74 30.12 20.64
C ASP A 348 5.07 29.32 20.77
N LEU A 349 5.52 28.74 19.64
CA LEU A 349 6.72 27.91 19.57
C LEU A 349 7.97 28.77 19.40
N ARG A 350 8.81 28.81 20.42
CA ARG A 350 10.14 29.41 20.42
C ARG A 350 11.17 28.33 20.09
N ILE A 351 11.51 28.26 18.81
CA ILE A 351 12.28 27.17 18.22
C ILE A 351 13.76 27.56 18.15
N ILE A 352 14.63 26.77 18.77
CA ILE A 352 16.08 26.88 18.58
C ILE A 352 16.57 25.70 17.74
N THR A 353 17.44 25.97 16.77
CA THR A 353 18.10 24.93 15.97
C THR A 353 19.56 24.82 16.37
N LEU A 354 19.97 23.65 16.85
CA LEU A 354 21.35 23.38 17.26
C LEU A 354 21.97 22.31 16.37
N GLN A 355 23.21 22.52 15.94
CA GLN A 355 23.91 21.61 15.03
C GLN A 355 25.38 21.40 15.40
N SER A 356 25.94 20.25 15.03
CA SER A 356 27.38 19.97 15.25
C SER A 356 28.30 20.61 14.21
N SER A 357 27.74 20.99 13.06
CA SER A 357 28.43 21.64 11.94
C SER A 357 27.40 22.36 11.06
N LEU A 358 27.81 23.34 10.24
CA LEU A 358 26.95 24.14 9.34
C LEU A 358 26.36 23.32 8.17
N LYS A 359 25.60 22.26 8.47
CA LYS A 359 25.08 21.29 7.50
C LYS A 359 23.58 21.34 7.32
N LEU A 360 22.82 21.74 8.34
CA LEU A 360 21.37 21.90 8.22
C LEU A 360 21.07 23.12 7.34
N GLY A 361 20.11 22.99 6.41
CA GLY A 361 19.86 23.98 5.36
C GLY A 361 19.80 25.42 5.89
N SER A 362 20.57 26.32 5.26
CA SER A 362 20.73 27.73 5.66
C SER A 362 19.39 28.48 5.76
N ASP A 363 18.35 27.99 5.09
CA ASP A 363 17.04 28.64 4.97
C ASP A 363 16.04 28.21 6.05
N LEU A 364 16.39 27.26 6.93
CA LEU A 364 15.46 26.73 7.94
C LEU A 364 14.92 27.82 8.87
N ARG A 365 15.75 28.82 9.20
CA ARG A 365 15.33 29.98 10.00
C ARG A 365 14.21 30.77 9.32
N SER A 366 14.35 31.04 8.02
CA SER A 366 13.35 31.77 7.24
C SER A 366 12.06 30.97 7.12
N VAL A 367 12.19 29.66 6.85
CA VAL A 367 11.05 28.74 6.74
C VAL A 367 10.28 28.64 8.07
N ILE A 368 10.96 28.49 9.20
CA ILE A 368 10.32 28.41 10.52
C ILE A 368 9.51 29.68 10.81
N ASN A 369 10.09 30.85 10.54
CA ASN A 369 9.42 32.13 10.80
C ASN A 369 8.20 32.39 9.89
N ASN A 370 8.05 31.64 8.79
CA ASN A 370 6.87 31.72 7.91
C ASN A 370 5.69 30.89 8.42
N PHE A 371 5.88 30.02 9.42
CA PHE A 371 4.78 29.27 10.01
C PHE A 371 4.08 30.09 11.11
N PRO A 372 2.73 30.23 11.07
CA PRO A 372 1.99 30.95 12.11
C PRO A 372 2.24 30.34 13.51
N GLY A 373 2.52 31.18 14.51
CA GLY A 373 2.80 30.71 15.88
C GLY A 373 4.19 30.11 16.11
N CYS A 374 5.06 30.09 15.08
CA CYS A 374 6.45 29.67 15.21
C CYS A 374 7.39 30.88 15.18
N LYS A 375 8.40 30.88 16.05
CA LYS A 375 9.47 31.88 16.10
C LYS A 375 10.82 31.20 16.25
N SER A 376 11.68 31.33 15.26
CA SER A 376 13.07 30.88 15.37
C SER A 376 13.86 31.86 16.27
N VAL A 377 14.25 31.40 17.46
CA VAL A 377 14.95 32.19 18.49
C VAL A 377 16.47 32.04 18.46
N GLY A 378 16.98 31.04 17.74
CA GLY A 378 18.41 30.82 17.55
C GLY A 378 18.71 29.74 16.51
N PHE A 379 19.86 29.86 15.87
CA PHE A 379 20.39 28.90 14.90
C PHE A 379 21.90 28.86 15.11
N ASP A 380 22.37 27.83 15.80
CA ASP A 380 23.69 27.83 16.43
C ASP A 380 24.44 26.52 16.21
N VAL A 381 25.76 26.60 16.07
CA VAL A 381 26.63 25.43 16.19
C VAL A 381 26.94 25.22 17.68
N ILE A 382 26.98 23.96 18.11
CA ILE A 382 27.33 23.57 19.48
C ILE A 382 28.44 22.52 19.47
N THR A 383 29.31 22.61 20.46
CA THR A 383 30.40 21.63 20.65
C THR A 383 30.27 20.81 21.93
N SER A 384 29.39 21.23 22.85
CA SER A 384 29.13 20.58 24.14
C SER A 384 27.67 20.67 24.57
N ALA A 385 27.26 19.82 25.52
CA ALA A 385 25.92 19.86 26.11
C ALA A 385 25.70 21.12 26.96
N ASP A 386 26.72 21.58 27.70
CA ASP A 386 26.63 22.78 28.55
C ASP A 386 26.33 24.03 27.71
N GLU A 387 26.97 24.15 26.55
CA GLU A 387 26.71 25.22 25.58
C GLU A 387 25.26 25.15 25.06
N ALA A 388 24.77 23.95 24.73
CA ALA A 388 23.40 23.75 24.26
C ALA A 388 22.37 24.17 25.33
N ILE A 389 22.56 23.73 26.57
CA ILE A 389 21.67 24.04 27.71
C ILE A 389 21.64 25.54 27.99
N ALA A 390 22.81 26.20 28.00
CA ALA A 390 22.91 27.64 28.21
C ALA A 390 22.16 28.42 27.11
N LYS A 391 22.28 28.01 25.85
CA LYS A 391 21.56 28.63 24.72
C LYS A 391 20.05 28.39 24.80
N ILE A 392 19.60 27.18 25.10
CA ILE A 392 18.17 26.84 25.25
C ILE A 392 17.54 27.69 26.37
N LYS A 393 18.15 27.72 27.56
CA LYS A 393 17.67 28.50 28.71
C LYS A 393 17.71 30.01 28.44
N GLY A 394 18.83 30.52 27.90
CA GLY A 394 19.02 31.94 27.63
C GLY A 394 18.08 32.49 26.54
N LYS A 395 17.69 31.67 25.57
CA LYS A 395 16.71 32.04 24.53
C LYS A 395 15.27 31.68 24.89
N GLN A 396 15.06 31.04 26.04
CA GLN A 396 13.76 30.51 26.49
C GLN A 396 13.08 29.68 25.39
N ALA A 397 13.85 28.79 24.76
CA ALA A 397 13.33 27.92 23.71
C ALA A 397 12.50 26.78 24.33
N ASN A 398 11.33 26.52 23.77
CA ASN A 398 10.43 25.43 24.19
C ASN A 398 10.40 24.26 23.17
N LEU A 399 10.98 24.46 21.99
CA LEU A 399 11.22 23.42 20.99
C LEU A 399 12.66 23.51 20.47
N LEU A 400 13.35 22.37 20.44
CA LEU A 400 14.69 22.19 19.94
C LEU A 400 14.63 21.37 18.65
N ILE A 401 15.18 21.89 17.55
CA ILE A 401 15.55 21.08 16.38
C ILE A 401 17.03 20.76 16.51
N LEU A 402 17.36 19.50 16.75
CA LEU A 402 18.73 19.04 16.98
C LEU A 402 19.21 18.21 15.78
N GLU A 403 20.31 18.64 15.19
CA GLU A 403 20.98 17.85 14.15
C GLU A 403 21.44 16.50 14.70
N ILE A 404 21.26 15.44 13.90
CA ILE A 404 21.50 14.05 14.28
C ILE A 404 22.90 13.78 14.84
N ASN A 405 23.97 14.40 14.33
CA ASN A 405 25.31 14.20 14.88
C ASN A 405 25.52 14.92 16.23
N ALA A 406 24.69 15.91 16.55
CA ALA A 406 24.63 16.53 17.87
C ALA A 406 23.74 15.76 18.87
N SER A 407 23.01 14.72 18.43
CA SER A 407 22.13 13.90 19.29
C SER A 407 22.84 13.21 20.46
N ARG A 408 24.17 13.04 20.39
CA ARG A 408 24.99 12.55 21.52
C ARG A 408 24.84 13.37 22.81
N PHE A 409 24.45 14.64 22.70
CA PHE A 409 24.22 15.53 23.85
C PHE A 409 22.78 15.47 24.39
N LEU A 410 21.86 14.80 23.68
CA LEU A 410 20.42 14.90 23.92
C LEU A 410 20.01 14.47 25.33
N ARG A 411 20.49 13.32 25.83
CA ARG A 411 20.11 12.83 27.18
C ARG A 411 20.44 13.86 28.26
N ARG A 412 21.58 14.55 28.13
CA ARG A 412 22.00 15.57 29.10
C ARG A 412 21.19 16.86 28.94
N ILE A 413 20.89 17.26 27.71
CA ILE A 413 20.02 18.40 27.43
C ILE A 413 18.63 18.19 28.05
N LEU A 414 18.02 17.02 27.82
CA LEU A 414 16.69 16.69 28.35
C LEU A 414 16.67 16.46 29.87
N ALA A 415 17.80 16.12 30.48
CA ALA A 415 17.90 16.01 31.94
C ALA A 415 17.89 17.39 32.64
N GLU A 416 18.28 18.46 31.94
CA GLU A 416 18.48 19.79 32.53
C GLU A 416 17.57 20.88 31.91
N THR A 417 16.73 20.51 30.95
CA THR A 417 15.78 21.39 30.25
C THR A 417 14.49 20.63 29.90
N ASP A 418 13.36 21.34 29.88
CA ASP A 418 12.05 20.80 29.49
C ASP A 418 11.75 20.97 27.99
N VAL A 419 12.79 21.10 27.17
CA VAL A 419 12.63 21.41 25.74
C VAL A 419 12.14 20.18 24.98
N ALA A 420 11.03 20.30 24.24
CA ALA A 420 10.67 19.23 23.30
C ALA A 420 11.74 19.17 22.20
N THR A 421 12.14 17.97 21.77
CA THR A 421 13.21 17.84 20.78
C THR A 421 12.77 17.09 19.53
N LEU A 422 13.02 17.70 18.37
CA LEU A 422 12.94 17.11 17.05
C LEU A 422 14.35 16.82 16.53
N ILE A 423 14.57 15.61 16.01
CA ILE A 423 15.84 15.27 15.37
C ILE A 423 15.81 15.64 13.89
N ALA A 424 16.88 16.24 13.39
CA ALA A 424 17.02 16.58 11.98
C ALA A 424 18.24 15.88 11.38
N THR A 425 18.06 15.17 10.28
CA THR A 425 19.14 14.62 9.48
C THR A 425 18.96 14.96 8.00
N THR A 426 20.05 14.95 7.24
CA THR A 426 20.03 15.01 5.77
C THR A 426 20.27 13.65 5.13
N ASP A 427 20.40 12.60 5.94
CA ASP A 427 20.77 11.24 5.51
C ASP A 427 19.68 10.25 5.95
N GLN A 428 19.18 9.44 5.02
CA GLN A 428 18.12 8.47 5.30
C GLN A 428 18.63 7.19 5.98
N ASP A 429 19.94 6.94 5.92
CA ASP A 429 20.56 5.69 6.41
C ASP A 429 20.99 5.76 7.88
N GLU A 430 20.80 6.89 8.56
CA GLU A 430 21.11 7.06 9.99
C GLU A 430 20.05 6.49 10.95
N SER A 431 19.34 5.44 10.52
CA SER A 431 18.23 4.81 11.26
C SER A 431 18.62 4.41 12.69
N GLU A 432 19.84 3.92 12.90
CA GLU A 432 20.31 3.54 14.24
C GLU A 432 20.48 4.75 15.18
N LYS A 433 21.10 5.84 14.71
CA LYS A 433 21.25 7.07 15.51
C LYS A 433 19.89 7.74 15.76
N ILE A 434 18.98 7.71 14.79
CA ILE A 434 17.62 8.23 14.95
C ILE A 434 16.89 7.47 16.06
N ASN A 435 16.92 6.13 16.02
CA ASN A 435 16.33 5.31 17.07
C ASN A 435 16.96 5.59 18.43
N GLN A 436 18.28 5.68 18.52
CA GLN A 436 18.97 6.04 19.78
C GLN A 436 18.56 7.42 20.30
N ALA A 437 18.27 8.37 19.42
CA ALA A 437 17.82 9.71 19.80
C ALA A 437 16.35 9.71 20.25
N LEU A 438 15.48 8.93 19.61
CA LEU A 438 14.10 8.72 20.06
C LEU A 438 14.07 8.03 21.43
N ASP A 439 14.88 6.99 21.64
CA ASP A 439 15.04 6.31 22.93
C ASP A 439 15.59 7.24 24.02
N ALA A 440 16.40 8.24 23.62
CA ALA A 440 16.93 9.26 24.52
C ALA A 440 15.89 10.33 24.90
N GLY A 441 14.69 10.32 24.29
CA GLY A 441 13.59 11.23 24.60
C GLY A 441 13.27 12.25 23.50
N ALA A 442 13.85 12.13 22.30
CA ALA A 442 13.37 12.92 21.16
C ALA A 442 11.92 12.54 20.81
N ARG A 443 11.11 13.54 20.47
CA ARG A 443 9.68 13.38 20.21
C ARG A 443 9.40 12.82 18.81
N ASP A 444 10.22 13.22 17.84
CA ASP A 444 10.10 12.82 16.45
C ASP A 444 11.39 13.18 15.70
N TYR A 445 11.48 12.82 14.42
CA TYR A 445 12.57 13.17 13.53
C TYR A 445 12.10 13.66 12.16
N ILE A 446 13.00 14.35 11.47
CA ILE A 446 12.82 14.92 10.14
C ILE A 446 14.06 14.56 9.31
N VAL A 447 13.81 14.08 8.09
CA VAL A 447 14.84 13.77 7.12
C VAL A 447 14.71 14.74 5.96
N PHE A 448 15.66 15.67 5.83
CA PHE A 448 15.72 16.63 4.74
C PHE A 448 16.41 15.99 3.53
N ARG A 449 15.67 15.85 2.42
CA ARG A 449 16.15 15.10 1.24
C ARG A 449 17.21 15.86 0.42
N THR A 450 17.33 17.17 0.62
CA THR A 450 18.26 18.04 -0.08
C THR A 450 18.81 19.13 0.86
N LYS A 451 19.96 19.72 0.52
CA LYS A 451 20.54 20.86 1.28
C LYS A 451 19.67 22.12 1.20
N VAL A 452 18.86 22.24 0.15
CA VAL A 452 17.85 23.29 -0.04
C VAL A 452 16.49 22.72 0.30
N LEU A 453 15.71 23.40 1.14
CA LEU A 453 14.39 22.92 1.56
C LEU A 453 13.37 23.04 0.43
N THR A 454 12.81 21.91 -0.03
CA THR A 454 11.73 21.87 -1.02
C THR A 454 10.37 22.21 -0.39
N GLU A 455 9.33 22.46 -1.20
CA GLU A 455 7.95 22.65 -0.68
C GLU A 455 7.46 21.40 0.07
N GLN A 456 7.85 20.20 -0.36
CA GLN A 456 7.52 18.96 0.34
C GLN A 456 8.22 18.87 1.71
N ASP A 457 9.48 19.30 1.82
CA ASP A 457 10.18 19.38 3.11
C ASP A 457 9.50 20.40 4.04
N ARG A 458 8.96 21.50 3.48
CA ARG A 458 8.19 22.50 4.23
C ARG A 458 6.89 21.92 4.77
N GLU A 459 6.17 21.12 3.98
CA GLU A 459 4.95 20.44 4.42
C GLU A 459 5.23 19.41 5.52
N VAL A 460 6.30 18.62 5.37
CA VAL A 460 6.73 17.67 6.40
C VAL A 460 7.14 18.40 7.67
N LEU A 461 7.94 19.47 7.56
CA LEU A 461 8.33 20.30 8.68
C LEU A 461 7.12 20.94 9.36
N ALA A 462 6.16 21.47 8.60
CA ALA A 462 4.93 22.06 9.13
C ALA A 462 4.11 21.04 9.94
N SER A 463 3.93 19.83 9.39
CA SER A 463 3.22 18.73 10.06
C SER A 463 3.93 18.29 11.34
N LYS A 464 5.25 18.13 11.30
CA LYS A 464 6.07 17.73 12.45
C LYS A 464 6.09 18.81 13.54
N LEU A 465 6.22 20.08 13.16
CA LEU A 465 6.12 21.23 14.07
C LEU A 465 4.72 21.36 14.67
N HIS A 466 3.66 21.10 13.90
CA HIS A 466 2.29 21.09 14.41
C HIS A 466 2.08 19.98 15.45
N ASN A 467 2.55 18.76 15.15
CA ASN A 467 2.41 17.62 16.05
C ASN A 467 3.18 17.82 17.36
N VAL A 468 4.41 18.33 17.30
CA VAL A 468 5.19 18.61 18.51
C VAL A 468 4.68 19.86 19.22
N GLY A 469 4.21 20.89 18.50
CA GLY A 469 3.67 22.12 19.08
C GLY A 469 2.48 21.87 20.02
N ARG A 470 1.61 20.93 19.66
CA ARG A 470 0.49 20.48 20.52
C ARG A 470 0.95 19.84 21.83
N THR A 471 2.16 19.29 21.87
CA THR A 471 2.76 18.72 23.07
C THR A 471 3.55 19.74 23.90
N VAL A 472 4.05 20.81 23.26
CA VAL A 472 4.81 21.90 23.91
C VAL A 472 3.89 22.94 24.56
N GLY A 473 2.69 23.16 24.00
CA GLY A 473 1.72 24.14 24.49
C GLY A 473 0.70 23.63 25.52
N HIS A 474 0.95 22.50 26.19
CA HIS A 474 -0.07 21.86 27.05
C HIS A 474 0.36 21.49 28.47
N ASP A 475 1.35 22.16 29.04
CA ASP A 475 1.73 21.98 30.46
C ASP A 475 1.55 23.20 31.38
N SER A 476 0.81 24.24 30.97
CA SER A 476 0.31 25.20 31.96
C SER A 476 -1.04 25.81 31.57
N ASN A 477 -2.01 25.67 32.49
CA ASN A 477 -3.35 26.24 32.49
C ASN A 477 -4.42 25.63 31.55
N SER A 478 -5.08 24.60 32.07
CA SER A 478 -6.54 24.57 32.30
C SER A 478 -7.38 25.63 31.56
N ARG A 479 -8.03 25.21 30.46
CA ARG A 479 -9.49 25.39 30.26
C ARG A 479 -10.01 24.62 29.04
N SER A 480 -10.71 23.52 29.33
CA SER A 480 -11.98 23.11 28.72
C SER A 480 -12.08 23.12 27.18
N ARG A 481 -11.49 22.12 26.52
CA ARG A 481 -12.16 21.45 25.40
C ARG A 481 -12.62 20.10 25.91
N THR A 482 -13.93 19.92 26.02
CA THR A 482 -14.61 18.65 26.31
C THR A 482 -14.28 17.63 25.22
N THR A 483 -13.16 16.93 25.36
CA THR A 483 -12.93 15.65 24.69
C THR A 483 -13.57 14.58 25.55
N SER A 484 -14.76 14.14 25.17
CA SER A 484 -15.33 12.93 25.77
C SER A 484 -14.36 11.78 25.55
N LYS A 485 -13.86 11.18 26.65
CA LYS A 485 -12.97 10.01 26.61
C LYS A 485 -13.62 8.90 25.77
N LEU A 486 -12.85 8.29 24.86
CA LEU A 486 -13.30 7.08 24.17
C LEU A 486 -13.54 5.94 25.17
N ASP A 487 -14.48 5.06 24.82
CA ASP A 487 -14.86 3.92 25.62
C ASP A 487 -13.99 2.71 25.27
N ASN A 488 -12.97 2.51 26.09
CA ASN A 488 -11.98 1.44 25.96
C ASN A 488 -12.56 0.01 26.13
N GLN A 489 -13.87 -0.12 26.36
CA GLN A 489 -14.55 -1.41 26.36
C GLN A 489 -14.96 -1.89 24.96
N PHE A 490 -14.90 -1.02 23.94
CA PHE A 490 -15.16 -1.44 22.56
C PHE A 490 -14.04 -2.32 21.99
N ILE A 491 -14.39 -3.18 21.04
CA ILE A 491 -13.43 -3.84 20.15
C ILE A 491 -13.87 -3.57 18.71
N VAL A 492 -12.90 -3.33 17.82
CA VAL A 492 -13.16 -3.12 16.39
C VAL A 492 -12.68 -4.33 15.61
N GLY A 493 -13.58 -5.02 14.92
CA GLY A 493 -13.25 -6.03 13.91
C GLY A 493 -13.23 -5.40 12.52
N LEU A 494 -12.14 -5.57 11.78
CA LEU A 494 -11.99 -5.04 10.42
C LEU A 494 -11.59 -6.14 9.43
N GLY A 495 -12.26 -6.18 8.28
CA GLY A 495 -12.01 -7.16 7.21
C GLY A 495 -11.80 -6.49 5.86
N ALA A 496 -10.84 -6.96 5.07
CA ALA A 496 -10.56 -6.44 3.72
C ALA A 496 -9.86 -7.47 2.82
N SER A 497 -9.85 -7.23 1.50
CA SER A 497 -9.19 -8.09 0.49
C SER A 497 -8.51 -7.23 -0.59
N THR A 498 -8.82 -7.43 -1.88
CA THR A 498 -8.28 -6.63 -3.00
C THR A 498 -8.52 -5.13 -2.79
N GLY A 499 -7.45 -4.33 -2.79
CA GLY A 499 -7.49 -2.89 -2.47
C GLY A 499 -7.47 -2.57 -0.97
N GLY A 500 -7.55 -3.59 -0.12
CA GLY A 500 -7.68 -3.47 1.32
C GLY A 500 -6.43 -2.93 2.03
N THR A 501 -5.22 -3.19 1.53
CA THR A 501 -3.97 -2.67 2.14
C THR A 501 -3.95 -1.14 2.17
N GLU A 502 -4.31 -0.50 1.06
CA GLU A 502 -4.44 0.96 0.97
C GLU A 502 -5.65 1.48 1.74
N ALA A 503 -6.77 0.76 1.72
CA ALA A 503 -7.98 1.15 2.45
C ALA A 503 -7.76 1.13 3.98
N ILE A 504 -7.16 0.07 4.51
CA ILE A 504 -6.78 -0.06 5.92
C ILE A 504 -5.80 1.04 6.30
N THR A 505 -4.77 1.30 5.48
CA THR A 505 -3.80 2.37 5.74
C THR A 505 -4.50 3.73 5.88
N LYS A 506 -5.41 4.06 4.95
CA LYS A 506 -6.19 5.31 5.00
C LYS A 506 -7.11 5.41 6.22
N VAL A 507 -7.62 4.27 6.70
CA VAL A 507 -8.47 4.23 7.90
C VAL A 507 -7.63 4.41 9.16
N LEU A 508 -6.61 3.57 9.38
CA LEU A 508 -5.85 3.53 10.63
C LEU A 508 -5.00 4.79 10.87
N THR A 509 -4.44 5.38 9.81
CA THR A 509 -3.62 6.61 9.92
C THR A 509 -4.40 7.84 10.41
N LYS A 510 -5.73 7.77 10.45
CA LYS A 510 -6.61 8.83 10.96
C LYS A 510 -7.20 8.53 12.33
N LEU A 511 -6.87 7.39 12.93
CA LEU A 511 -7.38 7.00 14.25
C LEU A 511 -6.45 7.52 15.34
N PRO A 512 -7.00 8.02 16.46
CA PRO A 512 -6.21 8.55 17.57
C PRO A 512 -5.54 7.42 18.35
N HIS A 513 -4.44 7.73 19.05
CA HIS A 513 -3.70 6.76 19.88
C HIS A 513 -4.55 6.03 20.95
N ASP A 514 -5.66 6.61 21.42
CA ASP A 514 -6.54 6.04 22.45
C ASP A 514 -7.70 5.21 21.89
N MET A 515 -7.67 4.89 20.59
CA MET A 515 -8.70 4.08 19.94
C MET A 515 -8.87 2.71 20.63
N PRO A 516 -10.09 2.19 20.79
CA PRO A 516 -10.30 0.82 21.26
C PRO A 516 -9.53 -0.21 20.40
N PRO A 517 -9.19 -1.40 20.96
CA PRO A 517 -8.41 -2.41 20.24
C PRO A 517 -9.04 -2.78 18.89
N ILE A 518 -8.19 -2.92 17.86
CA ILE A 518 -8.60 -3.24 16.50
C ILE A 518 -8.00 -4.60 16.11
N VAL A 519 -8.81 -5.48 15.54
CA VAL A 519 -8.38 -6.77 15.01
C VAL A 519 -8.72 -6.86 13.53
N ILE A 520 -7.73 -7.21 12.72
CA ILE A 520 -7.77 -6.98 11.27
C ILE A 520 -7.50 -8.30 10.56
N VAL A 521 -8.42 -8.71 9.69
CA VAL A 521 -8.12 -9.70 8.65
C VAL A 521 -8.02 -9.00 7.31
N GLN A 522 -6.84 -9.09 6.71
CA GLN A 522 -6.60 -8.73 5.34
C GLN A 522 -6.29 -10.01 4.56
N HIS A 523 -6.95 -10.25 3.43
CA HIS A 523 -6.55 -11.33 2.54
C HIS A 523 -5.26 -10.96 1.84
N ILE A 524 -4.14 -11.41 2.40
CA ILE A 524 -2.78 -11.23 1.88
C ILE A 524 -2.01 -12.55 1.98
N PRO A 525 -1.06 -12.81 1.07
CA PRO A 525 -0.24 -14.02 1.17
C PRO A 525 0.63 -14.01 2.44
N GLU A 526 0.99 -15.22 2.90
CA GLU A 526 1.71 -15.49 4.16
C GLU A 526 2.90 -14.57 4.43
N PHE A 527 3.73 -14.34 3.43
CA PHE A 527 4.97 -13.58 3.60
C PHE A 527 4.78 -12.06 3.75
N TYR A 528 3.56 -11.53 3.54
CA TYR A 528 3.31 -10.08 3.49
C TYR A 528 2.60 -9.53 4.73
N SER A 529 1.98 -10.36 5.59
CA SER A 529 1.23 -9.88 6.76
C SER A 529 2.10 -9.15 7.76
N LYS A 530 3.31 -9.67 8.04
CA LYS A 530 4.28 -9.02 8.92
C LYS A 530 4.73 -7.66 8.37
N GLN A 531 5.16 -7.62 7.12
CA GLN A 531 5.63 -6.40 6.47
C GLN A 531 4.53 -5.34 6.39
N PHE A 532 3.28 -5.76 6.17
CA PHE A 532 2.13 -4.87 6.17
C PHE A 532 1.86 -4.27 7.54
N ALA A 533 1.87 -5.09 8.60
CA ALA A 533 1.73 -4.62 9.98
C ALA A 533 2.87 -3.67 10.39
N ASP A 534 4.12 -4.02 10.08
CA ASP A 534 5.30 -3.19 10.38
C ASP A 534 5.25 -1.84 9.65
N ARG A 535 4.74 -1.82 8.42
CA ARG A 535 4.51 -0.57 7.68
C ARG A 535 3.43 0.28 8.35
N LEU A 536 2.30 -0.31 8.72
CA LEU A 536 1.22 0.41 9.40
C LEU A 536 1.68 0.99 10.74
N ASN A 537 2.49 0.24 11.50
CA ASN A 537 3.03 0.68 12.78
C ASN A 537 3.87 1.96 12.68
N LYS A 538 4.54 2.16 11.54
CA LYS A 538 5.32 3.39 11.27
C LYS A 538 4.45 4.59 10.88
N LEU A 539 3.22 4.36 10.47
CA LEU A 539 2.34 5.38 9.88
C LEU A 539 1.21 5.83 10.82
N CYS A 540 0.83 5.00 11.80
CA CYS A 540 -0.35 5.23 12.64
C CYS A 540 0.05 5.74 14.03
N GLU A 541 -0.86 6.48 14.69
CA GLU A 541 -0.70 6.84 16.11
C GLU A 541 -0.93 5.66 17.06
N ILE A 542 -1.72 4.68 16.64
CA ILE A 542 -1.91 3.42 17.35
C ILE A 542 -0.76 2.46 17.02
N ASP A 543 -0.41 1.61 17.98
CA ASP A 543 0.50 0.49 17.76
C ASP A 543 -0.13 -0.49 16.77
N VAL A 544 0.64 -0.99 15.82
CA VAL A 544 0.20 -2.03 14.87
C VAL A 544 1.20 -3.17 14.86
N LYS A 545 0.72 -4.41 14.95
CA LYS A 545 1.58 -5.60 14.84
C LYS A 545 0.86 -6.75 14.16
N GLU A 546 1.65 -7.71 13.65
CA GLU A 546 1.12 -9.02 13.26
C GLU A 546 0.77 -9.84 14.51
N ALA A 547 -0.31 -10.60 14.42
CA ALA A 547 -0.83 -11.36 15.54
C ALA A 547 0.08 -12.53 15.92
N VAL A 548 0.31 -12.66 17.22
CA VAL A 548 0.90 -13.85 17.84
C VAL A 548 -0.15 -14.50 18.73
N ASP A 549 -0.21 -15.84 18.76
CA ASP A 549 -1.13 -16.56 19.63
C ASP A 549 -0.95 -16.13 21.09
N GLY A 550 -2.06 -15.78 21.75
CA GLY A 550 -2.07 -15.30 23.13
C GLY A 550 -1.92 -13.78 23.31
N ASP A 551 -1.72 -13.01 22.22
CA ASP A 551 -1.68 -11.55 22.28
C ASP A 551 -2.92 -10.98 22.98
N VAL A 552 -2.72 -10.03 23.91
CA VAL A 552 -3.80 -9.41 24.67
C VAL A 552 -4.29 -8.15 23.96
N LEU A 553 -5.60 -8.03 23.77
CA LEU A 553 -6.20 -6.83 23.20
C LEU A 553 -6.20 -5.70 24.23
N ARG A 554 -5.66 -4.54 23.84
CA ARG A 554 -5.62 -3.31 24.64
C ARG A 554 -5.94 -2.08 23.79
N PRO A 555 -6.43 -0.98 24.38
CA PRO A 555 -6.56 0.30 23.68
C PRO A 555 -5.23 0.74 23.05
N GLY A 556 -5.34 1.43 21.92
CA GLY A 556 -4.21 1.90 21.11
C GLY A 556 -3.48 0.80 20.36
N LEU A 557 -4.04 -0.40 20.22
CA LEU A 557 -3.42 -1.53 19.52
C LEU A 557 -4.31 -2.05 18.39
N ALA A 558 -3.74 -2.11 17.19
CA ALA A 558 -4.27 -2.87 16.05
C ALA A 558 -3.44 -4.15 15.81
N ILE A 559 -4.13 -5.28 15.63
CA ILE A 559 -3.51 -6.57 15.37
C ILE A 559 -3.95 -7.10 14.01
N VAL A 560 -2.99 -7.39 13.14
CA VAL A 560 -3.19 -7.94 11.80
C VAL A 560 -3.04 -9.46 11.83
N ALA A 561 -4.02 -10.18 11.29
CA ALA A 561 -3.96 -11.64 11.18
C ALA A 561 -2.75 -12.09 10.34
N PRO A 562 -1.96 -13.07 10.82
CA PRO A 562 -0.89 -13.65 10.03
C PRO A 562 -1.48 -14.42 8.85
N GLY A 563 -0.83 -14.30 7.69
CA GLY A 563 -1.23 -15.05 6.51
C GLY A 563 -1.08 -16.56 6.74
N ASN A 564 -1.88 -17.37 6.03
CA ASN A 564 -1.90 -18.83 6.14
C ASN A 564 -2.31 -19.42 7.51
N PHE A 565 -2.75 -18.60 8.47
CA PHE A 565 -3.40 -19.06 9.70
C PHE A 565 -4.82 -18.49 9.82
N GLN A 566 -5.65 -19.12 10.63
CA GLN A 566 -6.90 -18.50 11.08
C GLN A 566 -6.64 -17.69 12.35
N MET A 567 -7.35 -16.58 12.49
CA MET A 567 -7.30 -15.72 13.67
C MET A 567 -8.71 -15.59 14.27
N LYS A 568 -8.81 -15.80 15.58
CA LYS A 568 -10.04 -15.57 16.35
C LYS A 568 -9.74 -14.72 17.58
N VAL A 569 -10.76 -14.06 18.12
CA VAL A 569 -10.71 -13.47 19.45
C VAL A 569 -11.34 -14.44 20.45
N VAL A 570 -10.69 -14.64 21.59
CA VAL A 570 -11.17 -15.48 22.69
C VAL A 570 -11.15 -14.70 24.01
N LYS A 571 -12.07 -15.00 24.91
CA LYS A 571 -12.07 -14.44 26.26
C LYS A 571 -11.47 -15.46 27.24
N ARG A 572 -10.29 -15.16 27.80
CA ARG A 572 -9.59 -16.04 28.75
C ARG A 572 -9.04 -15.23 29.91
N GLY A 573 -9.35 -15.65 31.14
CA GLY A 573 -8.86 -14.99 32.36
C GLY A 573 -9.31 -13.53 32.47
N GLY A 574 -10.54 -13.22 32.05
CA GLY A 574 -11.08 -11.85 32.08
C GLY A 574 -10.61 -10.93 30.94
N HIS A 575 -9.63 -11.35 30.14
CA HIS A 575 -9.07 -10.56 29.04
C HIS A 575 -9.47 -11.12 27.68
N TYR A 576 -9.60 -10.24 26.69
CA TYR A 576 -9.69 -10.61 25.28
C TYR A 576 -8.30 -10.88 24.73
N LYS A 577 -8.11 -12.05 24.14
CA LYS A 577 -6.84 -12.49 23.55
C LYS A 577 -7.05 -12.95 22.12
N ILE A 578 -5.99 -12.87 21.33
CA ILE A 578 -5.94 -13.50 20.01
C ILE A 578 -5.65 -14.98 20.17
N SER A 579 -6.37 -15.81 19.40
CA SER A 579 -5.96 -17.17 19.11
C SER A 579 -5.61 -17.29 17.62
N VAL A 580 -4.37 -17.70 17.35
CA VAL A 580 -3.88 -18.00 16.00
C VAL A 580 -3.71 -19.50 15.88
N PHE A 581 -4.34 -20.11 14.89
CA PHE A 581 -4.28 -21.56 14.71
C PHE A 581 -4.34 -21.94 13.23
N GLU A 582 -3.76 -23.09 12.93
CA GLU A 582 -3.90 -23.69 11.60
C GLU A 582 -5.28 -24.33 11.49
N GLY A 583 -6.20 -23.64 10.84
CA GLY A 583 -7.56 -24.12 10.56
C GLY A 583 -7.80 -24.37 9.08
N GLU A 584 -8.94 -25.00 8.77
CA GLU A 584 -9.42 -25.12 7.39
C GLU A 584 -9.66 -23.75 6.75
N LYS A 585 -9.62 -23.70 5.42
CA LYS A 585 -10.00 -22.50 4.67
C LYS A 585 -11.51 -22.27 4.80
N VAL A 586 -11.90 -21.03 5.08
CA VAL A 586 -13.29 -20.61 5.11
C VAL A 586 -13.50 -19.59 4.00
N ASN A 587 -14.51 -19.82 3.16
CA ASN A 587 -14.72 -19.10 1.90
C ASN A 587 -13.48 -19.11 0.97
N GLY A 588 -12.64 -20.15 1.08
CA GLY A 588 -11.37 -20.25 0.33
C GLY A 588 -10.19 -19.47 0.93
N HIS A 589 -10.38 -18.81 2.08
CA HIS A 589 -9.39 -17.92 2.70
C HIS A 589 -8.87 -18.43 4.05
N ARG A 590 -7.59 -18.11 4.29
CA ARG A 590 -6.85 -18.34 5.53
C ARG A 590 -5.73 -17.29 5.60
N PRO A 591 -5.90 -16.17 6.33
CA PRO A 591 -6.99 -15.88 7.27
C PRO A 591 -8.32 -15.54 6.58
N SER A 592 -9.44 -15.95 7.20
CA SER A 592 -10.80 -15.61 6.77
C SER A 592 -11.43 -14.53 7.67
N VAL A 593 -12.13 -13.58 7.04
CA VAL A 593 -12.83 -12.50 7.77
C VAL A 593 -14.02 -13.05 8.54
N ASP A 594 -14.79 -14.00 7.96
CA ASP A 594 -15.91 -14.63 8.66
C ASP A 594 -15.45 -15.33 9.94
N VAL A 595 -14.27 -15.97 9.94
CA VAL A 595 -13.74 -16.64 11.13
C VAL A 595 -13.48 -15.65 12.26
N LEU A 596 -12.85 -14.51 11.95
CA LEU A 596 -12.62 -13.44 12.92
C LEU A 596 -13.95 -12.87 13.43
N PHE A 597 -14.84 -12.47 12.53
CA PHE A 597 -16.09 -11.78 12.87
C PHE A 597 -17.05 -12.65 13.66
N ASN A 598 -17.17 -13.94 13.33
CA ASN A 598 -17.98 -14.87 14.11
C ASN A 598 -17.42 -15.04 15.54
N SER A 599 -16.10 -15.11 15.70
CA SER A 599 -15.52 -15.20 17.05
C SER A 599 -15.75 -13.94 17.88
N LEU A 600 -15.66 -12.75 17.27
CA LEU A 600 -15.97 -11.49 17.92
C LEU A 600 -17.44 -11.44 18.38
N ALA A 601 -18.37 -11.82 17.51
CA ALA A 601 -19.79 -11.88 17.81
C ALA A 601 -20.11 -12.84 18.99
N GLU A 602 -19.33 -13.91 19.13
CA GLU A 602 -19.51 -14.91 20.20
C GLU A 602 -19.00 -14.41 21.57
N VAL A 603 -17.85 -13.72 21.60
CA VAL A 603 -17.15 -13.43 22.87
C VAL A 603 -17.24 -11.97 23.33
N VAL A 604 -17.49 -11.03 22.41
CA VAL A 604 -17.57 -9.60 22.70
C VAL A 604 -19.05 -9.19 22.77
N PRO A 605 -19.53 -8.67 23.92
CA PRO A 605 -20.91 -8.18 24.05
C PRO A 605 -21.12 -6.88 23.23
N GLU A 606 -22.25 -6.20 23.45
CA GLU A 606 -22.77 -5.01 22.74
C GLU A 606 -21.76 -3.89 22.40
N LYS A 607 -20.57 -3.86 22.99
CA LYS A 607 -19.48 -2.93 22.67
C LYS A 607 -18.57 -3.49 21.57
N LEU A 608 -19.16 -3.74 20.41
CA LEU A 608 -18.46 -4.29 19.24
C LEU A 608 -18.73 -3.42 18.02
N LEU A 609 -17.68 -3.11 17.25
CA LEU A 609 -17.76 -2.43 15.96
C LEU A 609 -17.24 -3.36 14.87
N GLY A 610 -17.99 -3.52 13.78
CA GLY A 610 -17.58 -4.31 12.62
C GLY A 610 -17.41 -3.44 11.38
N VAL A 611 -16.30 -3.62 10.64
CA VAL A 611 -16.02 -2.88 9.42
C VAL A 611 -15.62 -3.84 8.31
N LEU A 612 -16.35 -3.84 7.19
CA LEU A 612 -15.97 -4.59 6.00
C LEU A 612 -15.63 -3.65 4.85
N LEU A 613 -14.36 -3.67 4.44
CA LEU A 613 -13.81 -2.81 3.39
C LEU A 613 -13.77 -3.53 2.03
N THR A 614 -13.26 -2.80 1.04
CA THR A 614 -13.08 -3.25 -0.33
C THR A 614 -12.44 -4.64 -0.41
N GLY A 615 -12.93 -5.41 -1.38
CA GLY A 615 -12.50 -6.78 -1.57
C GLY A 615 -13.40 -7.55 -2.53
N MET A 616 -12.83 -8.57 -3.16
CA MET A 616 -13.57 -9.51 -3.99
C MET A 616 -14.20 -10.62 -3.14
N GLY A 617 -15.34 -11.16 -3.59
CA GLY A 617 -16.00 -12.30 -2.95
C GLY A 617 -17.00 -11.87 -1.87
N SER A 618 -17.25 -12.77 -0.92
CA SER A 618 -18.29 -12.60 0.11
C SER A 618 -17.80 -12.88 1.53
N ASP A 619 -16.51 -13.19 1.71
CA ASP A 619 -15.96 -13.46 3.05
C ASP A 619 -16.09 -12.23 3.94
N GLY A 620 -16.48 -12.45 5.19
CA GLY A 620 -16.80 -11.40 6.16
C GLY A 620 -18.24 -10.91 6.11
N ALA A 621 -19.00 -11.13 5.04
CA ALA A 621 -20.38 -10.68 4.97
C ALA A 621 -21.27 -11.39 6.00
N LYS A 622 -21.19 -12.72 6.08
CA LYS A 622 -21.99 -13.52 7.02
C LYS A 622 -21.56 -13.26 8.46
N GLY A 623 -20.26 -13.17 8.70
CA GLY A 623 -19.69 -12.82 10.00
C GLY A 623 -20.12 -11.43 10.45
N LEU A 624 -20.13 -10.44 9.56
CA LEU A 624 -20.60 -9.09 9.88
C LEU A 624 -22.09 -9.09 10.23
N LEU A 625 -22.90 -9.90 9.54
CA LEU A 625 -24.31 -10.08 9.88
C LEU A 625 -24.47 -10.69 11.29
N GLN A 626 -23.61 -11.65 11.67
CA GLN A 626 -23.65 -12.21 13.02
C GLN A 626 -23.20 -11.21 14.08
N MET A 627 -22.18 -10.39 13.81
CA MET A 627 -21.79 -9.28 14.69
C MET A 627 -22.99 -8.33 14.90
N LYS A 628 -23.66 -7.93 13.82
CA LYS A 628 -24.86 -7.07 13.89
C LYS A 628 -25.99 -7.69 14.71
N LYS A 629 -26.29 -8.98 14.48
CA LYS A 629 -27.29 -9.72 15.27
C LYS A 629 -26.94 -9.81 16.75
N SER A 630 -25.66 -9.73 17.10
CA SER A 630 -25.15 -9.74 18.47
C SER A 630 -25.05 -8.34 19.08
N GLY A 631 -25.59 -7.31 18.41
CA GLY A 631 -25.65 -5.94 18.91
C GLY A 631 -24.49 -5.04 18.47
N ALA A 632 -23.58 -5.53 17.61
CA ALA A 632 -22.49 -4.70 17.08
C ALA A 632 -23.03 -3.64 16.11
N LYS A 633 -22.40 -2.45 16.12
CA LYS A 633 -22.59 -1.47 15.03
C LYS A 633 -21.71 -1.85 13.86
N THR A 634 -22.27 -1.93 12.66
CA THR A 634 -21.55 -2.41 11.48
C THR A 634 -21.49 -1.38 10.36
N PHE A 635 -20.32 -1.26 9.75
CA PHE A 635 -20.04 -0.33 8.66
C PHE A 635 -19.46 -1.09 7.46
N THR A 636 -19.83 -0.66 6.26
CA THR A 636 -19.24 -1.17 5.02
C THR A 636 -18.76 -0.04 4.14
N GLN A 637 -17.67 -0.26 3.40
CA GLN A 637 -17.19 0.71 2.42
C GLN A 637 -18.17 0.82 1.24
N ASP A 638 -18.37 2.03 0.71
CA ASP A 638 -19.21 2.28 -0.46
C ASP A 638 -18.56 1.82 -1.78
N GLU A 639 -19.36 1.77 -2.84
CA GLU A 639 -18.88 1.38 -4.17
C GLU A 639 -17.89 2.38 -4.75
N ALA A 640 -18.14 3.69 -4.58
CA ALA A 640 -17.37 4.76 -5.20
C ALA A 640 -15.91 4.81 -4.74
N THR A 641 -15.66 4.49 -3.45
CA THR A 641 -14.29 4.49 -2.89
C THR A 641 -13.66 3.10 -2.87
N SER A 642 -14.43 2.04 -3.17
CA SER A 642 -13.93 0.67 -3.24
C SER A 642 -13.16 0.42 -4.53
N VAL A 643 -11.98 -0.21 -4.42
CA VAL A 643 -11.25 -0.72 -5.59
C VAL A 643 -12.02 -1.90 -6.20
N VAL A 644 -12.52 -2.78 -5.33
CA VAL A 644 -13.44 -3.87 -5.65
C VAL A 644 -14.60 -3.86 -4.66
N TYR A 645 -15.83 -3.67 -5.16
CA TYR A 645 -17.05 -3.63 -4.36
C TYR A 645 -17.76 -5.00 -4.33
N GLY A 646 -17.02 -6.05 -3.92
CA GLY A 646 -17.57 -7.41 -3.77
C GLY A 646 -18.03 -7.69 -2.35
N MET A 647 -17.09 -7.77 -1.42
CA MET A 647 -17.35 -8.07 -0.01
C MET A 647 -18.32 -7.06 0.63
N PRO A 648 -18.14 -5.73 0.49
CA PRO A 648 -19.08 -4.76 1.05
C PRO A 648 -20.48 -4.86 0.42
N LYS A 649 -20.57 -5.15 -0.88
CA LYS A 649 -21.84 -5.30 -1.59
C LYS A 649 -22.65 -6.48 -1.05
N VAL A 650 -22.03 -7.65 -0.93
CA VAL A 650 -22.71 -8.85 -0.40
C VAL A 650 -23.16 -8.60 1.04
N ALA A 651 -22.34 -7.95 1.86
CA ALA A 651 -22.71 -7.59 3.23
C ALA A 651 -23.92 -6.64 3.28
N PHE A 652 -23.96 -5.63 2.40
CA PHE A 652 -25.10 -4.73 2.29
C PHE A 652 -26.38 -5.47 1.86
N GLU A 653 -26.30 -6.31 0.82
CA GLU A 653 -27.44 -7.06 0.26
C GLU A 653 -28.08 -8.02 1.28
N ILE A 654 -27.30 -8.62 2.16
CA ILE A 654 -27.83 -9.51 3.22
C ILE A 654 -28.24 -8.77 4.51
N GLY A 655 -28.20 -7.43 4.50
CA GLY A 655 -28.58 -6.59 5.64
C GLY A 655 -27.54 -6.53 6.76
N ALA A 656 -26.29 -6.93 6.49
CA ALA A 656 -25.21 -6.95 7.48
C ALA A 656 -24.66 -5.57 7.84
N SER A 657 -24.90 -4.55 7.03
CA SER A 657 -24.39 -3.17 7.23
C SER A 657 -25.43 -2.26 7.88
N ASP A 658 -25.07 -1.51 8.92
CA ASP A 658 -25.90 -0.41 9.42
C ASP A 658 -25.71 0.86 8.60
N LYS A 659 -24.48 1.11 8.14
CA LYS A 659 -24.17 2.23 7.24
C LYS A 659 -23.14 1.83 6.19
N VAL A 660 -23.47 2.15 4.94
CA VAL A 660 -22.52 2.17 3.83
C VAL A 660 -21.88 3.56 3.79
N LEU A 661 -20.55 3.64 3.85
CA LEU A 661 -19.82 4.89 4.00
C LEU A 661 -18.68 4.99 2.98
N PRO A 662 -18.39 6.20 2.44
CA PRO A 662 -17.13 6.46 1.77
C PRO A 662 -15.96 6.15 2.69
N LEU A 663 -14.86 5.62 2.13
CA LEU A 663 -13.67 5.21 2.88
C LEU A 663 -13.17 6.28 3.85
N GLU A 664 -13.19 7.54 3.42
CA GLU A 664 -12.70 8.69 4.18
C GLU A 664 -13.54 9.00 5.43
N ARG A 665 -14.77 8.48 5.51
CA ARG A 665 -15.71 8.68 6.61
C ARG A 665 -15.76 7.53 7.61
N ILE A 666 -15.14 6.40 7.29
CA ILE A 666 -15.06 5.24 8.19
C ILE A 666 -14.32 5.58 9.50
N PRO A 667 -13.19 6.31 9.51
CA PRO A 667 -12.51 6.71 10.75
C PRO A 667 -13.39 7.53 11.68
N ASP A 668 -14.04 8.58 11.14
CA ASP A 668 -14.97 9.44 11.90
C ASP A 668 -16.12 8.62 12.50
N ALA A 669 -16.66 7.66 11.73
CA ALA A 669 -17.74 6.79 12.18
C ALA A 669 -17.30 5.88 13.33
N LEU A 670 -16.09 5.30 13.25
CA LEU A 670 -15.50 4.48 14.31
C LEU A 670 -15.28 5.28 15.60
N ILE A 671 -14.67 6.47 15.49
CA ILE A 671 -14.43 7.37 16.63
C ILE A 671 -15.77 7.77 17.26
N LYS A 672 -16.75 8.19 16.46
CA LYS A 672 -18.06 8.59 16.97
C LYS A 672 -18.80 7.44 17.65
N ALA A 673 -18.71 6.24 17.09
CA ALA A 673 -19.39 5.06 17.63
C ALA A 673 -18.79 4.56 18.95
N SER A 674 -17.52 4.89 19.22
CA SER A 674 -16.76 4.45 20.40
C SER A 674 -16.65 5.53 21.49
N LYS A 675 -17.35 6.67 21.39
CA LYS A 675 -17.40 7.66 22.48
C LYS A 675 -18.17 7.11 23.69
N LYS A 676 -17.68 7.41 24.90
CA LYS A 676 -18.47 7.17 26.13
C LYS A 676 -19.78 7.96 26.06
N ALA A 677 -20.88 7.33 26.44
CA ALA A 677 -22.10 8.04 26.76
C ALA A 677 -21.83 8.92 27.99
N ASP A 678 -22.16 10.21 27.92
CA ASP A 678 -22.15 11.08 29.10
C ASP A 678 -23.19 10.51 30.07
N GLN A 679 -22.70 9.89 31.16
CA GLN A 679 -23.57 9.53 32.28
C GLN A 679 -24.03 10.85 32.89
N SER A 680 -25.32 11.15 32.70
CA SER A 680 -26.02 12.28 33.31
C SER A 680 -26.36 11.95 34.75
#